data_AF-A0A1N7J1C0-F1
#
_entry.id   AF-A0A1N7J1C0-F1
#
_cell.length_a   1.000
_cell.length_b   1.000
_cell.length_c   1.000
_cell.angle_alpha   90.00
_cell.angle_beta   90.00
_cell.angle_gamma   90.00
#
_symmetry.space_group_name_H-M   'P 1'
#
loop_
_entity.id
_entity.type
_entity.pdbx_description
1 polymer ?
#
loop_
_entity_poly.entity_id
_entity_poly.type
_entity_poly.pdbx_seq_one_letter_code
_entity_poly.pdbx_strand_id
1 'polypeptide(L)'
;MVSKGKDIEEAIESALTVMEKDRKQVDIEVIDSGKKRMLWSRPAVVKVTYSTEEKKGKSISPSEEDWLDNMEQMRQYQPSQKAPAPPVETEVSSEAWITDGKIFYNHSGEKDFPTVTPGDHVAIIRNGEEVKGTALVEPGDVFTTRVEEHKEETFWKVKIDAKKMKAHLKLQVGRIWKYEVIDQKPVRNLEVTAKQIELIENALTKKDVYQWLEENIVTDGILHYTIEEAINAETDQEFMIAEGVAPTRGANGNVEFYIDTTAEKVEYREKENGTVDFKNARRFSNVSRGEMIGKVIDAVPGEPGVNIHGEKIPPPPVHEAKLRLDKSVQLVEPDQLVSLAEGRLDVERRGVLCKVKVVPKLYVNRNVDVKYGNVDYYGDVEVRGSVLEFMEVKAKGEVQVHGSVHFSKINTARSIYCGRNVIQSNLSSGERTFTVQELTDDLETVLSGLGKCIAAAEQLAGVSAFSNKDLSEKGLSSLIRLLMEKKLSWVRQAMLRYVAKVKKHRDTLDEEWIVIQERIEKGFVLYHPDSFKSITAIQEFEEYIREWLEATDGEVTESGNRIVIPYALKSQIYSSGDIMIKGQGCYNSKLHAGRNIEVTGVVRGGYLFAEEGLHLFEAGLEGGGVSVVLGTSETGEVKIDTVYEDTIVLVGTKRHVFMKTMHDVRARLDEEGELLLF
;
A
#
# COMPACT_ATOMS: atom_id res chain seq x y z
N MET A 1 -11.37 -18.94 6.69
CA MET A 1 -10.42 -18.19 7.55
C MET A 1 -9.01 -18.68 7.27
N VAL A 2 -7.99 -17.81 7.29
CA VAL A 2 -6.58 -18.22 7.21
C VAL A 2 -5.95 -18.07 8.59
N SER A 3 -5.26 -19.10 9.07
CA SER A 3 -4.65 -19.15 10.40
C SER A 3 -3.18 -19.58 10.30
N LYS A 4 -2.36 -19.14 11.26
CA LYS A 4 -0.92 -19.42 11.31
C LYS A 4 -0.51 -20.00 12.66
N GLY A 5 0.38 -20.99 12.66
CA GLY A 5 0.89 -21.66 13.86
C GLY A 5 2.36 -22.05 13.69
N LYS A 6 3.05 -22.46 14.76
CA LYS A 6 4.44 -22.93 14.68
C LYS A 6 4.53 -24.24 13.88
N ASP A 7 3.45 -25.01 13.86
CA ASP A 7 3.20 -26.16 13.00
C ASP A 7 1.73 -26.15 12.52
N ILE A 8 1.40 -27.11 11.65
CA ILE A 8 0.07 -27.22 11.02
C ILE A 8 -1.01 -27.41 12.09
N GLU A 9 -0.73 -28.14 13.17
CA GLU A 9 -1.72 -28.51 14.16
C GLU A 9 -2.07 -27.32 15.06
N GLU A 10 -1.09 -26.52 15.48
CA GLU A 10 -1.33 -25.26 16.19
C GLU A 10 -2.09 -24.25 15.31
N ALA A 11 -1.82 -24.25 13.99
CA ALA A 11 -2.54 -23.39 13.04
C ALA A 11 -4.01 -23.81 12.89
N ILE A 12 -4.30 -25.11 12.88
CA ILE A 12 -5.66 -25.69 12.82
C ILE A 12 -6.42 -25.41 14.12
N GLU A 13 -5.84 -25.70 15.28
CA GLU A 13 -6.50 -25.47 16.58
C GLU A 13 -6.84 -23.99 16.79
N SER A 14 -5.93 -23.10 16.41
CA SER A 14 -6.18 -21.65 16.45
C SER A 14 -7.36 -21.26 15.55
N ALA A 15 -7.47 -21.87 14.37
CA ALA A 15 -8.60 -21.61 13.47
C ALA A 15 -9.93 -22.17 14.01
N LEU A 16 -9.93 -23.39 14.54
CA LEU A 16 -11.11 -24.04 15.12
C LEU A 16 -11.63 -23.30 16.35
N THR A 17 -10.71 -22.81 17.20
CA THR A 17 -11.06 -22.02 18.39
C THR A 17 -11.73 -20.71 18.00
N VAL A 18 -11.19 -20.00 17.00
CA VAL A 18 -11.77 -18.73 16.53
C VAL A 18 -13.10 -18.95 15.79
N MET A 19 -13.27 -20.12 15.16
CA MET A 19 -14.51 -20.46 14.45
C MET A 19 -15.58 -21.09 15.37
N GLU A 20 -15.23 -21.49 16.60
CA GLU A 20 -16.09 -22.27 17.51
C GLU A 20 -16.67 -23.52 16.83
N LYS A 21 -15.81 -24.31 16.17
CA LYS A 21 -16.20 -25.54 15.44
C LYS A 21 -15.32 -26.72 15.78
N ASP A 22 -15.91 -27.91 15.66
CA ASP A 22 -15.15 -29.16 15.70
C ASP A 22 -14.47 -29.43 14.35
N ARG A 23 -13.34 -30.14 14.39
CA ARG A 23 -12.56 -30.53 13.20
C ARG A 23 -13.38 -31.27 12.13
N LYS A 24 -14.48 -31.93 12.51
CA LYS A 24 -15.40 -32.66 11.62
C LYS A 24 -16.30 -31.74 10.79
N GLN A 25 -16.41 -30.46 11.14
CA GLN A 25 -17.34 -29.50 10.54
C GLN A 25 -16.67 -28.53 9.56
N VAL A 26 -15.37 -28.71 9.31
CA VAL A 26 -14.57 -27.81 8.49
C VAL A 26 -13.68 -28.59 7.52
N ASP A 27 -13.46 -28.02 6.34
CA ASP A 27 -12.41 -28.46 5.42
C ASP A 27 -11.14 -27.65 5.69
N ILE A 28 -10.00 -28.36 5.71
CA ILE A 28 -8.69 -27.79 6.04
C ILE A 28 -7.78 -27.95 4.83
N GLU A 29 -7.31 -26.83 4.32
CA GLU A 29 -6.33 -26.75 3.23
C GLU A 29 -5.00 -26.22 3.80
N VAL A 30 -3.94 -27.02 3.72
CA VAL A 30 -2.60 -26.58 4.14
C VAL A 30 -1.98 -25.74 3.03
N ILE A 31 -1.80 -24.44 3.28
CA ILE A 31 -1.20 -23.51 2.31
C ILE A 31 0.33 -23.62 2.37
N ASP A 32 0.88 -23.73 3.58
CA ASP A 32 2.32 -23.82 3.82
C ASP A 32 2.57 -24.65 5.09
N SER A 33 3.35 -25.72 4.99
CA SER A 33 3.62 -26.60 6.13
C SER A 33 4.62 -26.02 7.13
N GLY A 34 5.24 -24.86 6.81
CA GLY A 34 6.29 -24.27 7.62
C GLY A 34 7.63 -25.02 7.48
N LYS A 35 8.74 -24.33 7.76
CA LYS A 35 10.08 -24.94 7.80
C LYS A 35 10.86 -24.41 8.98
N LYS A 36 11.47 -25.33 9.74
CA LYS A 36 12.35 -25.04 10.86
C LYS A 36 13.80 -25.22 10.42
N ARG A 37 14.60 -24.14 10.44
CA ARG A 37 16.07 -24.19 10.32
C ARG A 37 16.69 -23.59 11.58
N MET A 38 17.93 -23.98 11.87
CA MET A 38 18.62 -23.79 13.16
C MET A 38 18.60 -22.35 13.73
N LEU A 39 18.37 -21.32 12.90
CA LEU A 39 18.31 -19.91 13.33
C LEU A 39 17.06 -19.14 12.84
N TRP A 40 16.10 -19.78 12.15
CA TRP A 40 14.82 -19.14 11.78
C TRP A 40 13.70 -20.17 11.53
N SER A 41 12.47 -19.85 11.98
CA SER A 41 11.28 -20.67 11.76
C SER A 41 10.22 -19.89 10.99
N ARG A 42 9.78 -20.45 9.86
CA ARG A 42 8.62 -19.95 9.12
C ARG A 42 7.36 -20.69 9.61
N PRO A 43 6.31 -19.99 10.08
CA PRO A 43 5.11 -20.62 10.61
C PRO A 43 4.35 -21.37 9.52
N ALA A 44 3.64 -22.43 9.91
CA ALA A 44 2.69 -23.10 9.05
C ALA A 44 1.45 -22.23 8.86
N VAL A 45 0.83 -22.30 7.68
CA VAL A 45 -0.35 -21.54 7.30
C VAL A 45 -1.40 -22.48 6.76
N VAL A 46 -2.61 -22.43 7.33
CA VAL A 46 -3.75 -23.24 6.92
C VAL A 46 -4.94 -22.35 6.59
N LYS A 47 -5.75 -22.77 5.63
CA LYS A 47 -7.06 -22.19 5.32
C LYS A 47 -8.13 -23.16 5.77
N VAL A 48 -9.05 -22.68 6.60
CA VAL A 48 -10.17 -23.46 7.12
C VAL A 48 -11.47 -22.88 6.58
N THR A 49 -12.28 -23.72 5.96
CA THR A 49 -13.58 -23.36 5.38
C THR A 49 -14.69 -24.23 5.94
N TYR A 50 -15.89 -23.67 6.06
CA TYR A 50 -17.07 -24.43 6.46
C TYR A 50 -17.38 -25.52 5.42
N SER A 51 -17.58 -26.75 5.88
CA SER A 51 -18.02 -27.84 5.01
C SER A 51 -19.53 -27.94 5.08
N THR A 52 -20.21 -27.78 3.94
CA THR A 52 -21.69 -27.81 3.83
C THR A 52 -22.27 -29.18 3.52
N GLU A 53 -21.49 -30.27 3.64
CA GLU A 53 -21.95 -31.63 3.32
C GLU A 53 -21.70 -32.63 4.47
N GLU A 54 -22.78 -33.25 4.96
CA GLU A 54 -22.73 -34.41 5.83
C GLU A 54 -22.07 -35.61 5.10
N LYS A 55 -20.84 -35.94 5.48
CA LYS A 55 -20.19 -37.18 5.01
C LYS A 55 -20.84 -38.39 5.68
N LYS A 56 -21.81 -39.01 4.97
CA LYS A 56 -22.34 -40.35 5.26
C LYS A 56 -21.21 -41.37 5.30
N GLY A 57 -21.09 -42.06 6.44
CA GLY A 57 -20.14 -43.14 6.68
C GLY A 57 -20.40 -44.35 5.79
N LYS A 58 -19.31 -44.97 5.31
CA LYS A 58 -19.34 -46.30 4.70
C LYS A 58 -19.30 -47.37 5.80
N SER A 59 -20.20 -48.33 5.63
CA SER A 59 -20.40 -49.58 6.35
C SER A 59 -19.14 -50.44 6.51
N ILE A 60 -18.92 -50.98 7.71
CA ILE A 60 -18.31 -52.30 7.92
C ILE A 60 -19.03 -52.99 9.09
N SER A 61 -19.43 -54.23 8.86
CA SER A 61 -20.06 -55.20 9.75
C SER A 61 -19.13 -55.70 10.88
N PRO A 62 -19.66 -56.00 12.08
CA PRO A 62 -19.15 -57.04 12.98
C PRO A 62 -20.09 -58.27 12.90
N SER A 63 -19.72 -59.53 13.14
CA SER A 63 -18.64 -60.12 13.96
C SER A 63 -18.81 -61.65 13.94
N GLU A 64 -17.71 -62.40 13.92
CA GLU A 64 -17.45 -63.72 14.55
C GLU A 64 -15.91 -63.70 14.73
N GLU A 65 -15.24 -63.93 15.86
CA GLU A 65 -15.39 -64.87 16.99
C GLU A 65 -14.74 -64.27 18.27
N ASP A 66 -14.88 -65.00 19.39
CA ASP A 66 -14.10 -64.93 20.64
C ASP A 66 -14.47 -63.78 21.61
N TRP A 67 -15.19 -63.98 22.73
CA TRP A 67 -15.00 -65.01 23.75
C TRP A 67 -16.27 -65.31 24.57
N LEU A 68 -16.47 -66.61 24.82
CA LEU A 68 -17.10 -67.17 26.01
C LEU A 68 -16.25 -66.85 27.25
N ASP A 69 -16.88 -66.40 28.34
CA ASP A 69 -16.58 -66.83 29.72
C ASP A 69 -17.31 -65.93 30.73
N ASN A 70 -18.54 -66.32 31.10
CA ASN A 70 -18.84 -66.62 32.50
C ASN A 70 -20.31 -66.97 32.74
N MET A 71 -20.45 -68.17 33.29
CA MET A 71 -21.38 -68.55 34.36
C MET A 71 -22.86 -68.69 34.01
N GLU A 72 -23.18 -69.94 33.64
CA GLU A 72 -23.92 -70.84 34.52
C GLU A 72 -24.35 -70.21 35.86
N GLN A 73 -25.66 -70.06 36.07
CA GLN A 73 -26.35 -70.67 37.20
C GLN A 73 -27.85 -70.49 37.13
N MET A 74 -28.53 -71.62 37.33
CA MET A 74 -29.96 -71.81 37.59
C MET A 74 -30.90 -71.63 36.40
N ARG A 75 -31.70 -72.62 35.99
CA ARG A 75 -32.04 -73.92 36.57
C ARG A 75 -32.75 -74.70 35.45
N GLN A 76 -32.32 -75.96 35.25
CA GLN A 76 -33.16 -77.18 35.15
C GLN A 76 -34.41 -77.11 34.24
N TYR A 77 -34.66 -77.99 33.27
CA TYR A 77 -34.49 -79.45 33.30
C TYR A 77 -34.87 -80.02 31.90
N GLN A 78 -34.55 -81.30 31.68
CA GLN A 78 -34.47 -82.04 30.41
C GLN A 78 -35.75 -82.22 29.57
N PRO A 79 -35.58 -82.50 28.25
CA PRO A 79 -36.64 -82.96 27.38
C PRO A 79 -36.99 -84.42 27.69
N SER A 80 -38.28 -84.75 27.72
CA SER A 80 -38.71 -86.15 27.66
C SER A 80 -39.88 -86.29 26.69
N GLN A 81 -39.70 -87.21 25.74
CA GLN A 81 -40.74 -87.74 24.88
C GLN A 81 -41.87 -88.32 25.72
N LYS A 82 -43.13 -88.09 25.33
CA LYS A 82 -44.21 -89.06 25.54
C LYS A 82 -45.42 -88.79 24.64
N ALA A 83 -46.03 -89.90 24.27
CA ALA A 83 -47.20 -90.10 23.42
C ALA A 83 -48.48 -89.42 23.98
N PRO A 84 -49.58 -89.37 23.19
CA PRO A 84 -50.67 -88.41 23.34
C PRO A 84 -51.72 -88.82 24.38
N ALA A 85 -52.41 -87.83 24.94
CA ALA A 85 -53.75 -87.92 25.55
C ALA A 85 -54.25 -86.49 25.87
N PRO A 86 -55.55 -86.30 26.12
CA PRO A 86 -56.74 -86.47 25.28
C PRO A 86 -57.27 -85.06 24.84
N PRO A 87 -58.40 -84.91 24.14
CA PRO A 87 -58.88 -83.59 23.71
C PRO A 87 -59.23 -82.76 24.95
N VAL A 88 -58.64 -81.57 25.04
CA VAL A 88 -59.20 -80.50 25.86
C VAL A 88 -60.40 -80.00 25.08
N GLU A 89 -61.60 -80.24 25.59
CA GLU A 89 -62.79 -79.49 25.21
C GLU A 89 -62.48 -78.01 25.49
N THR A 90 -62.00 -77.29 24.48
CA THR A 90 -62.12 -75.83 24.46
C THR A 90 -63.60 -75.56 24.49
N GLU A 91 -64.13 -75.12 25.64
CA GLU A 91 -65.38 -74.38 25.69
C GLU A 91 -65.28 -73.35 24.58
N VAL A 92 -66.02 -73.58 23.49
CA VAL A 92 -66.15 -72.58 22.45
C VAL A 92 -66.81 -71.41 23.18
N SER A 93 -66.11 -70.29 23.34
CA SER A 93 -66.70 -69.05 23.81
C SER A 93 -67.10 -68.22 22.60
N SER A 94 -68.15 -67.43 22.75
CA SER A 94 -68.62 -66.55 21.69
C SER A 94 -67.67 -65.35 21.58
N GLU A 95 -67.01 -65.24 20.43
CA GLU A 95 -65.96 -64.27 20.14
C GLU A 95 -66.28 -63.53 18.84
N ALA A 96 -65.79 -62.30 18.73
CA ALA A 96 -65.74 -61.52 17.50
C ALA A 96 -64.29 -61.15 17.18
N TRP A 97 -63.95 -61.08 15.90
CA TRP A 97 -62.62 -60.73 15.41
C TRP A 97 -62.71 -59.94 14.11
N ILE A 98 -61.56 -59.41 13.67
CA ILE A 98 -61.46 -58.69 12.40
C ILE A 98 -60.40 -59.34 11.54
N THR A 99 -60.77 -59.67 10.29
CA THR A 99 -59.83 -60.15 9.28
C THR A 99 -60.15 -59.47 7.96
N ASP A 100 -59.13 -58.96 7.27
CA ASP A 100 -59.28 -58.14 6.05
C ASP A 100 -60.28 -56.97 6.26
N GLY A 101 -60.26 -56.35 7.45
CA GLY A 101 -61.14 -55.23 7.81
C GLY A 101 -62.63 -55.58 8.00
N LYS A 102 -62.99 -56.87 7.96
CA LYS A 102 -64.37 -57.35 8.15
C LYS A 102 -64.54 -58.01 9.51
N ILE A 103 -65.66 -57.71 10.16
CA ILE A 103 -66.02 -58.27 11.47
C ILE A 103 -66.60 -59.67 11.25
N PHE A 104 -66.00 -60.65 11.91
CA PHE A 104 -66.48 -62.03 11.98
C PHE A 104 -66.80 -62.37 13.43
N TYR A 105 -67.65 -63.37 13.63
CA TYR A 105 -67.96 -63.86 14.96
C TYR A 105 -68.27 -65.36 14.94
N ASN A 106 -68.13 -65.99 16.10
CA ASN A 106 -68.69 -67.29 16.40
C ASN A 106 -69.63 -67.15 17.61
N HIS A 107 -70.64 -68.02 17.67
CA HIS A 107 -71.58 -68.07 18.79
C HIS A 107 -71.67 -69.50 19.30
N SER A 108 -71.59 -69.67 20.62
CA SER A 108 -71.49 -70.96 21.29
C SER A 108 -72.33 -71.00 22.56
N GLY A 109 -73.50 -71.61 22.45
CA GLY A 109 -74.43 -71.83 23.57
C GLY A 109 -75.43 -70.69 23.77
N GLU A 110 -76.63 -71.04 24.25
CA GLU A 110 -77.79 -70.14 24.35
C GLU A 110 -77.62 -68.93 25.29
N LYS A 111 -76.53 -68.87 26.08
CA LYS A 111 -76.31 -67.83 27.11
C LYS A 111 -74.97 -67.09 26.98
N ASP A 112 -74.26 -67.23 25.86
CA ASP A 112 -73.00 -66.54 25.62
C ASP A 112 -73.05 -65.79 24.28
N PHE A 113 -72.69 -64.51 24.27
CA PHE A 113 -72.75 -63.68 23.07
C PHE A 113 -71.53 -62.76 23.03
N PRO A 114 -70.87 -62.61 21.87
CA PRO A 114 -69.85 -61.59 21.72
C PRO A 114 -70.51 -60.21 21.70
N THR A 115 -69.74 -59.19 22.04
CA THR A 115 -70.15 -57.80 21.81
C THR A 115 -69.21 -57.12 20.84
N VAL A 116 -69.74 -56.15 20.10
CA VAL A 116 -68.96 -55.29 19.22
C VAL A 116 -69.22 -53.83 19.57
N THR A 117 -68.16 -53.05 19.69
CA THR A 117 -68.21 -51.61 20.01
C THR A 117 -67.48 -50.83 18.92
N PRO A 118 -68.09 -49.81 18.31
CA PRO A 118 -67.38 -48.91 17.39
C PRO A 118 -66.33 -48.11 18.17
N GLY A 119 -65.08 -48.15 17.72
CA GLY A 119 -64.04 -47.24 18.19
C GLY A 119 -64.05 -45.92 17.42
N ASP A 120 -63.10 -45.04 17.74
CA ASP A 120 -62.97 -43.74 17.11
C ASP A 120 -62.79 -43.87 15.58
N HIS A 121 -63.49 -43.02 14.82
CA HIS A 121 -63.46 -42.95 13.34
C HIS A 121 -63.97 -44.19 12.59
N VAL A 122 -64.64 -45.14 13.29
CA VAL A 122 -65.26 -46.32 12.67
C VAL A 122 -66.73 -46.46 13.07
N ALA A 123 -67.63 -46.39 12.10
CA ALA A 123 -69.02 -46.76 12.27
C ALA A 123 -69.20 -48.26 11.97
N ILE A 124 -69.88 -48.97 12.87
CA ILE A 124 -70.28 -50.36 12.66
C ILE A 124 -71.75 -50.38 12.24
N ILE A 125 -72.04 -51.01 11.11
CA ILE A 125 -73.39 -51.17 10.56
C ILE A 125 -73.78 -52.63 10.71
N ARG A 126 -74.76 -52.90 11.56
CA ARG A 126 -75.33 -54.22 11.84
C ARG A 126 -76.68 -54.33 11.12
N ASN A 127 -76.82 -55.26 10.19
CA ASN A 127 -78.07 -55.51 9.43
C ASN A 127 -78.67 -54.26 8.76
N GLY A 128 -77.82 -53.29 8.39
CA GLY A 128 -78.24 -52.02 7.78
C GLY A 128 -78.46 -50.87 8.75
N GLU A 129 -78.39 -51.10 10.07
CA GLU A 129 -78.53 -50.07 11.11
C GLU A 129 -77.20 -49.78 11.81
N GLU A 130 -76.93 -48.51 12.10
CA GLU A 130 -75.68 -48.06 12.72
C GLU A 130 -75.69 -48.31 14.24
N VAL A 131 -74.61 -48.92 14.73
CA VAL A 131 -74.40 -49.23 16.14
C VAL A 131 -73.89 -47.99 16.87
N LYS A 132 -74.63 -47.50 17.88
CA LYS A 132 -74.32 -46.25 18.62
C LYS A 132 -73.54 -46.46 19.94
N GLY A 133 -73.07 -47.69 20.20
CA GLY A 133 -72.37 -48.08 21.43
C GLY A 133 -72.02 -49.56 21.40
N THR A 134 -71.90 -50.23 22.55
CA THR A 134 -71.70 -51.70 22.56
C THR A 134 -72.98 -52.42 22.13
N ALA A 135 -72.91 -53.20 21.05
CA ALA A 135 -74.00 -54.04 20.57
C ALA A 135 -73.70 -55.53 20.84
N LEU A 136 -74.73 -56.28 21.21
CA LEU A 136 -74.69 -57.74 21.22
C LEU A 136 -74.57 -58.25 19.78
N VAL A 137 -73.79 -59.31 19.56
CA VAL A 137 -73.71 -60.01 18.28
C VAL A 137 -74.56 -61.28 18.33
N GLU A 138 -75.58 -61.38 17.49
CA GLU A 138 -76.52 -62.50 17.43
C GLU A 138 -76.33 -63.34 16.16
N PRO A 139 -76.66 -64.65 16.20
CA PRO A 139 -76.61 -65.50 15.01
C PRO A 139 -77.46 -64.95 13.86
N GLY A 140 -76.81 -64.71 12.71
CA GLY A 140 -77.44 -64.16 11.51
C GLY A 140 -77.13 -62.68 11.26
N ASP A 141 -76.45 -62.00 12.20
CA ASP A 141 -75.99 -60.63 11.99
C ASP A 141 -74.97 -60.53 10.86
N VAL A 142 -75.10 -59.47 10.06
CA VAL A 142 -74.12 -59.04 9.06
C VAL A 142 -73.57 -57.68 9.48
N PHE A 143 -72.25 -57.62 9.66
CA PHE A 143 -71.55 -56.39 10.00
C PHE A 143 -70.80 -55.83 8.79
N THR A 144 -70.91 -54.52 8.60
CA THR A 144 -70.03 -53.75 7.70
C THR A 144 -69.45 -52.57 8.47
N THR A 145 -68.23 -52.18 8.13
CA THR A 145 -67.57 -51.02 8.70
C THR A 145 -67.60 -49.88 7.70
N ARG A 146 -67.86 -48.67 8.20
CA ARG A 146 -67.68 -47.43 7.44
C ARG A 146 -66.71 -46.57 8.20
N VAL A 147 -65.64 -46.21 7.54
CA VAL A 147 -64.58 -45.36 8.07
C VAL A 147 -64.77 -43.93 7.60
N GLU A 148 -64.31 -42.97 8.39
CA GLU A 148 -64.25 -41.59 7.95
C GLU A 148 -63.17 -41.41 6.87
N GLU A 149 -63.44 -40.55 5.90
CA GLU A 149 -62.45 -40.10 4.91
C GLU A 149 -62.48 -38.58 4.89
N HIS A 150 -61.31 -37.98 5.02
CA HIS A 150 -61.12 -36.54 4.90
C HIS A 150 -60.17 -36.26 3.74
N LYS A 151 -60.52 -35.30 2.89
CA LYS A 151 -59.70 -34.90 1.75
C LYS A 151 -59.42 -33.41 1.80
N GLU A 152 -58.14 -33.06 1.71
CA GLU A 152 -57.67 -31.73 1.35
C GLU A 152 -57.23 -31.75 -0.11
N GLU A 153 -57.81 -30.85 -0.92
CA GLU A 153 -57.45 -30.70 -2.33
C GLU A 153 -56.09 -30.01 -2.48
N THR A 154 -55.37 -30.33 -3.55
CA THR A 154 -54.13 -29.62 -3.90
C THR A 154 -54.45 -28.15 -4.17
N PHE A 155 -53.73 -27.24 -3.51
CA PHE A 155 -53.83 -25.81 -3.76
C PHE A 155 -52.48 -25.28 -4.23
N TRP A 156 -52.48 -24.51 -5.32
CA TRP A 156 -51.27 -23.87 -5.80
C TRP A 156 -51.55 -22.48 -6.35
N LYS A 157 -50.52 -21.65 -6.32
CA LYS A 157 -50.53 -20.32 -6.95
C LYS A 157 -49.13 -19.93 -7.34
N VAL A 158 -49.01 -19.16 -8.42
CA VAL A 158 -47.73 -18.56 -8.79
C VAL A 158 -47.74 -17.08 -8.44
N LYS A 159 -46.62 -16.60 -7.90
CA LYS A 159 -46.36 -15.19 -7.64
C LYS A 159 -45.18 -14.74 -8.49
N ILE A 160 -45.37 -13.66 -9.24
CA ILE A 160 -44.28 -12.94 -9.90
C ILE A 160 -43.79 -11.87 -8.93
N ASP A 161 -42.47 -11.72 -8.79
CA ASP A 161 -41.90 -10.66 -7.96
C ASP A 161 -42.13 -9.27 -8.58
N ALA A 162 -42.00 -8.20 -7.77
CA ALA A 162 -42.30 -6.84 -8.23
C ALA A 162 -41.42 -6.37 -9.40
N LYS A 163 -40.25 -6.97 -9.58
CA LYS A 163 -39.31 -6.66 -10.68
C LYS A 163 -39.53 -7.54 -11.91
N LYS A 164 -40.49 -8.48 -11.87
CA LYS A 164 -40.77 -9.47 -12.92
C LYS A 164 -39.54 -10.33 -13.29
N MET A 165 -38.64 -10.52 -12.33
CA MET A 165 -37.42 -11.33 -12.48
C MET A 165 -37.63 -12.78 -12.09
N LYS A 166 -38.62 -13.09 -11.26
CA LYS A 166 -38.82 -14.44 -10.74
C LYS A 166 -40.29 -14.79 -10.67
N ALA A 167 -40.63 -16.02 -11.06
CA ALA A 167 -41.94 -16.62 -10.83
C ALA A 167 -41.79 -17.77 -9.82
N HIS A 168 -42.49 -17.68 -8.70
CA HIS A 168 -42.49 -18.69 -7.65
C HIS A 168 -43.86 -19.36 -7.54
N LEU A 169 -43.90 -20.67 -7.78
CA LEU A 169 -45.05 -21.53 -7.54
C LEU A 169 -45.04 -21.96 -6.08
N LYS A 170 -46.07 -21.58 -5.33
CA LYS A 170 -46.33 -22.11 -3.98
C LYS A 170 -47.31 -23.26 -4.11
N LEU A 171 -46.89 -24.44 -3.69
CA LEU A 171 -47.69 -25.67 -3.70
C LEU A 171 -48.06 -26.08 -2.28
N GLN A 172 -49.33 -26.38 -2.09
CA GLN A 172 -49.86 -27.12 -0.95
C GLN A 172 -50.41 -28.43 -1.51
N VAL A 173 -49.77 -29.53 -1.15
CA VAL A 173 -50.06 -30.85 -1.73
C VAL A 173 -51.36 -31.37 -1.12
N GLY A 174 -52.23 -31.93 -1.96
CA GLY A 174 -53.46 -32.55 -1.52
C GLY A 174 -53.19 -33.80 -0.69
N ARG A 175 -54.00 -34.01 0.34
CA ARG A 175 -53.85 -35.12 1.28
C ARG A 175 -55.20 -35.79 1.48
N ILE A 176 -55.19 -37.11 1.41
CA ILE A 176 -56.34 -37.94 1.73
C ILE A 176 -56.01 -38.70 3.01
N TRP A 177 -56.77 -38.41 4.07
CA TRP A 177 -56.74 -39.20 5.30
C TRP A 177 -57.86 -40.23 5.25
N LYS A 178 -57.46 -41.49 5.25
CA LYS A 178 -58.35 -42.64 5.34
C LYS A 178 -58.06 -43.39 6.61
N TYR A 179 -59.09 -43.98 7.18
CA TYR A 179 -58.93 -44.92 8.28
C TYR A 179 -59.04 -46.34 7.74
N GLU A 180 -58.12 -47.22 8.13
CA GLU A 180 -58.20 -48.65 7.86
C GLU A 180 -58.46 -49.39 9.15
N VAL A 181 -59.51 -50.21 9.17
CA VAL A 181 -59.80 -51.07 10.31
C VAL A 181 -58.64 -52.03 10.52
N ILE A 182 -58.15 -52.10 11.76
CA ILE A 182 -57.03 -52.97 12.12
C ILE A 182 -57.59 -54.37 12.37
N ASP A 183 -56.95 -55.38 11.76
CA ASP A 183 -57.25 -56.78 12.04
C ASP A 183 -56.96 -57.12 13.50
N GLN A 184 -57.91 -57.80 14.14
CA GLN A 184 -57.88 -58.12 15.56
C GLN A 184 -58.17 -59.60 15.75
N LYS A 185 -57.49 -60.22 16.71
CA LYS A 185 -57.70 -61.64 17.07
C LYS A 185 -59.09 -61.83 17.73
N PRO A 186 -59.62 -63.07 17.76
CA PRO A 186 -60.85 -63.39 18.49
C PRO A 186 -60.82 -62.93 19.94
N VAL A 187 -61.84 -62.13 20.29
CA VAL A 187 -62.07 -61.60 21.64
C VAL A 187 -63.57 -61.57 21.93
N ARG A 188 -63.95 -61.68 23.20
CA ARG A 188 -65.36 -61.66 23.62
C ARG A 188 -66.03 -60.29 23.45
N ASN A 189 -65.28 -59.21 23.70
CA ASN A 189 -65.74 -57.84 23.51
C ASN A 189 -64.82 -57.17 22.51
N LEU A 190 -65.25 -57.10 21.25
CA LEU A 190 -64.47 -56.54 20.16
C LEU A 190 -64.69 -55.03 20.10
N GLU A 191 -63.66 -54.26 20.37
CA GLU A 191 -63.64 -52.82 20.12
C GLU A 191 -62.94 -52.57 18.78
N VAL A 192 -63.69 -52.05 17.79
CA VAL A 192 -63.19 -51.89 16.43
C VAL A 192 -62.31 -50.65 16.35
N THR A 193 -60.99 -50.84 16.24
CA THR A 193 -60.01 -49.77 16.09
C THR A 193 -59.59 -49.60 14.63
N ALA A 194 -59.34 -48.36 14.20
CA ALA A 194 -58.71 -48.08 12.91
C ALA A 194 -57.39 -47.33 13.04
N LYS A 195 -56.49 -47.53 12.08
CA LYS A 195 -55.28 -46.72 11.91
C LYS A 195 -55.54 -45.66 10.85
N GLN A 196 -55.07 -44.44 11.08
CA GLN A 196 -55.08 -43.39 10.08
C GLN A 196 -53.96 -43.63 9.05
N ILE A 197 -54.26 -43.44 7.78
CA ILE A 197 -53.34 -43.48 6.65
C ILE A 197 -53.44 -42.16 5.91
N GLU A 198 -52.30 -41.52 5.70
CA GLU A 198 -52.17 -40.34 4.86
C GLU A 198 -51.70 -40.79 3.47
N LEU A 199 -52.47 -40.44 2.44
CA LEU A 199 -52.10 -40.60 1.05
C LEU A 199 -51.90 -39.22 0.43
N ILE A 200 -50.76 -39.06 -0.23
CA ILE A 200 -50.44 -37.84 -0.95
C ILE A 200 -51.13 -37.88 -2.32
N GLU A 201 -51.88 -36.83 -2.63
CA GLU A 201 -52.52 -36.65 -3.93
C GLU A 201 -52.19 -35.26 -4.46
N ASN A 202 -51.07 -35.15 -5.19
CA ASN A 202 -50.71 -33.93 -5.91
C ASN A 202 -51.47 -33.86 -7.24
N ALA A 203 -52.46 -32.99 -7.32
CA ALA A 203 -53.26 -32.78 -8.53
C ALA A 203 -52.65 -31.77 -9.51
N LEU A 204 -51.52 -31.14 -9.17
CA LEU A 204 -50.82 -30.19 -10.05
C LEU A 204 -50.24 -30.94 -11.26
N THR A 205 -50.68 -30.60 -12.46
CA THR A 205 -50.12 -31.17 -13.69
C THR A 205 -49.17 -30.20 -14.37
N LYS A 206 -48.27 -30.76 -15.20
CA LYS A 206 -47.40 -29.96 -16.07
C LYS A 206 -48.22 -29.00 -16.95
N LYS A 207 -49.36 -29.46 -17.47
CA LYS A 207 -50.24 -28.63 -18.31
C LYS A 207 -50.72 -27.39 -17.57
N ASP A 208 -51.08 -27.52 -16.29
CA ASP A 208 -51.57 -26.40 -15.48
C ASP A 208 -50.50 -25.31 -15.32
N VAL A 209 -49.24 -25.71 -15.06
CA VAL A 209 -48.12 -24.77 -14.89
C VAL A 209 -47.79 -24.07 -16.21
N TYR A 210 -47.71 -24.82 -17.32
CA TYR A 210 -47.39 -24.22 -18.63
C TYR A 210 -48.52 -23.33 -19.17
N GLN A 211 -49.78 -23.71 -18.94
CA GLN A 211 -50.92 -22.85 -19.27
C GLN A 211 -50.86 -21.55 -18.46
N TRP A 212 -50.56 -21.63 -17.16
CA TRP A 212 -50.40 -20.43 -16.34
C TRP A 212 -49.24 -19.54 -16.85
N LEU A 213 -48.10 -20.12 -17.22
CA LEU A 213 -46.95 -19.39 -17.78
C LEU A 213 -47.33 -18.67 -19.09
N GLU A 214 -48.08 -19.32 -19.98
CA GLU A 214 -48.56 -18.74 -21.23
C GLU A 214 -49.56 -17.59 -20.99
N GLU A 215 -50.55 -17.81 -20.12
CA GLU A 215 -51.56 -16.79 -19.75
C GLU A 215 -50.92 -15.54 -19.10
N ASN A 216 -49.78 -15.70 -18.41
CA ASN A 216 -49.04 -14.64 -17.76
C ASN A 216 -47.85 -14.13 -18.58
N ILE A 217 -47.73 -14.52 -19.86
CA ILE A 217 -46.71 -14.06 -20.81
C ILE A 217 -45.30 -14.29 -20.26
N VAL A 218 -45.05 -15.42 -19.60
CA VAL A 218 -43.71 -15.83 -19.18
C VAL A 218 -43.06 -16.57 -20.35
N THR A 219 -42.19 -15.88 -21.07
CA THR A 219 -41.62 -16.34 -22.36
C THR A 219 -40.15 -16.72 -22.26
N ASP A 220 -39.46 -16.32 -21.19
CA ASP A 220 -38.02 -16.52 -21.02
C ASP A 220 -37.71 -17.01 -19.60
N GLY A 221 -36.54 -17.65 -19.44
CA GLY A 221 -36.05 -18.08 -18.13
C GLY A 221 -36.83 -19.22 -17.48
N ILE A 222 -37.64 -19.98 -18.22
CA ILE A 222 -38.47 -21.07 -17.68
C ILE A 222 -37.60 -22.22 -17.17
N LEU A 223 -37.74 -22.54 -15.89
CA LEU A 223 -36.99 -23.59 -15.20
C LEU A 223 -37.75 -24.92 -15.27
N HIS A 224 -37.61 -25.60 -16.40
CA HIS A 224 -38.31 -26.83 -16.73
C HIS A 224 -38.12 -27.93 -15.66
N TYR A 225 -36.89 -28.07 -15.17
CA TYR A 225 -36.55 -29.03 -14.11
C TYR A 225 -37.34 -28.77 -12.82
N THR A 226 -37.47 -27.51 -12.41
CA THR A 226 -38.17 -27.13 -11.18
C THR A 226 -39.69 -27.28 -11.30
N ILE A 227 -40.23 -27.19 -12.52
CA ILE A 227 -41.63 -27.54 -12.79
C ILE A 227 -41.84 -29.05 -12.63
N GLU A 228 -40.92 -29.88 -13.12
CA GLU A 228 -40.95 -31.34 -12.91
C GLU A 228 -40.85 -31.71 -11.43
N GLU A 229 -40.04 -31.00 -10.64
CA GLU A 229 -40.00 -31.17 -9.19
C GLU A 229 -41.34 -30.81 -8.53
N ALA A 230 -41.97 -29.72 -8.95
CA ALA A 230 -43.25 -29.27 -8.37
C ALA A 230 -44.40 -30.25 -8.59
N ILE A 231 -44.49 -30.87 -9.78
CA ILE A 231 -45.56 -31.83 -10.08
C ILE A 231 -45.37 -33.18 -9.38
N ASN A 232 -44.12 -33.52 -9.02
CA ASN A 232 -43.77 -34.75 -8.30
C ASN A 232 -43.59 -34.50 -6.79
N ALA A 233 -43.88 -33.30 -6.31
CA ALA A 233 -43.67 -32.94 -4.93
C ALA A 233 -44.65 -33.68 -4.01
N GLU A 234 -44.10 -34.24 -2.94
CA GLU A 234 -44.83 -34.94 -1.88
C GLU A 234 -45.10 -34.07 -0.66
N THR A 235 -44.52 -32.86 -0.62
CA THR A 235 -44.62 -31.94 0.52
C THR A 235 -44.87 -30.51 0.07
N ASP A 236 -45.40 -29.70 0.99
CA ASP A 236 -45.70 -28.29 0.75
C ASP A 236 -44.40 -27.52 0.54
N GLN A 237 -44.22 -26.92 -0.63
CA GLN A 237 -42.97 -26.28 -1.02
C GLN A 237 -43.20 -25.12 -1.99
N GLU A 238 -42.21 -24.22 -2.06
CA GLU A 238 -42.15 -23.15 -3.06
C GLU A 238 -41.07 -23.46 -4.10
N PHE A 239 -41.44 -23.39 -5.37
CA PHE A 239 -40.63 -23.74 -6.53
C PHE A 239 -40.42 -22.51 -7.41
N MET A 240 -39.18 -22.18 -7.76
CA MET A 240 -38.88 -21.12 -8.71
C MET A 240 -39.03 -21.67 -10.13
N ILE A 241 -40.13 -21.34 -10.81
CA ILE A 241 -40.46 -21.93 -12.11
C ILE A 241 -40.01 -21.06 -13.30
N ALA A 242 -39.63 -19.82 -13.05
CA ALA A 242 -38.94 -18.98 -14.03
C ALA A 242 -38.00 -17.98 -13.35
N GLU A 243 -36.85 -17.72 -13.97
CA GLU A 243 -35.85 -16.74 -13.53
C GLU A 243 -35.27 -15.97 -14.72
N GLY A 244 -35.37 -14.64 -14.67
CA GLY A 244 -34.76 -13.74 -15.65
C GLY A 244 -33.26 -13.53 -15.40
N VAL A 245 -32.57 -12.98 -16.39
CA VAL A 245 -31.15 -12.64 -16.33
C VAL A 245 -30.98 -11.18 -15.86
N ALA A 246 -30.37 -10.97 -14.70
CA ALA A 246 -30.15 -9.62 -14.17
C ALA A 246 -29.14 -8.82 -15.03
N PRO A 247 -29.31 -7.48 -15.16
CA PRO A 247 -28.34 -6.65 -15.87
C PRO A 247 -26.98 -6.65 -15.17
N THR A 248 -25.89 -6.58 -15.95
CA THR A 248 -24.54 -6.44 -15.39
C THR A 248 -24.24 -4.96 -15.11
N ARG A 249 -23.55 -4.70 -14.00
CA ARG A 249 -23.22 -3.32 -13.61
C ARG A 249 -21.99 -2.84 -14.38
N GLY A 250 -22.12 -1.69 -15.04
CA GLY A 250 -20.98 -0.99 -15.64
C GLY A 250 -20.06 -0.32 -14.61
N ALA A 251 -18.98 0.29 -15.09
CA ALA A 251 -18.04 1.07 -14.29
C ALA A 251 -18.15 2.55 -14.65
N ASN A 252 -18.17 3.43 -13.63
CA ASN A 252 -18.03 4.87 -13.87
C ASN A 252 -16.62 5.18 -14.37
N GLY A 253 -16.50 6.26 -15.14
CA GLY A 253 -15.20 6.82 -15.47
C GLY A 253 -14.46 7.25 -14.22
N ASN A 254 -13.13 7.12 -14.24
CA ASN A 254 -12.26 7.42 -13.12
C ASN A 254 -11.00 8.15 -13.61
N VAL A 255 -10.17 8.61 -12.68
CA VAL A 255 -8.83 9.13 -12.97
C VAL A 255 -7.83 8.26 -12.23
N GLU A 256 -6.89 7.69 -12.96
CA GLU A 256 -5.77 6.93 -12.43
C GLU A 256 -4.55 7.85 -12.34
N PHE A 257 -3.83 7.86 -11.22
CA PHE A 257 -2.60 8.64 -11.07
C PHE A 257 -1.41 7.71 -10.97
N TYR A 258 -0.30 8.09 -11.60
CA TYR A 258 0.97 7.36 -11.53
C TYR A 258 1.79 7.74 -10.29
N ILE A 259 1.33 8.75 -9.56
CA ILE A 259 1.99 9.33 -8.40
C ILE A 259 1.09 9.08 -7.18
N ASP A 260 1.69 8.80 -6.02
CA ASP A 260 0.93 8.68 -4.78
C ASP A 260 0.22 10.00 -4.48
N THR A 261 -1.12 9.99 -4.50
CA THR A 261 -1.97 11.19 -4.33
C THR A 261 -2.34 11.45 -2.87
N THR A 262 -1.80 10.68 -1.91
CA THR A 262 -2.07 10.91 -0.50
C THR A 262 -1.44 12.21 -0.02
N ALA A 263 -2.28 13.14 0.48
CA ALA A 263 -1.97 14.56 0.65
C ALA A 263 -0.79 14.88 1.60
N GLU A 264 -0.38 13.93 2.43
CA GLU A 264 0.78 13.96 3.32
C GLU A 264 0.86 12.60 4.02
N LYS A 265 2.00 11.90 3.94
CA LYS A 265 2.25 10.71 4.78
C LYS A 265 3.31 11.04 5.80
N VAL A 266 3.02 10.76 7.07
CA VAL A 266 3.99 10.69 8.15
C VAL A 266 4.30 9.20 8.36
N GLU A 267 5.38 8.72 7.75
CA GLU A 267 5.87 7.35 7.88
C GLU A 267 7.14 7.33 8.72
N TYR A 268 7.04 6.78 9.94
CA TYR A 268 8.20 6.53 10.77
C TYR A 268 8.93 5.28 10.27
N ARG A 269 10.16 5.46 9.80
CA ARG A 269 11.01 4.35 9.34
C ARG A 269 12.07 4.04 10.38
N GLU A 270 12.30 2.75 10.63
CA GLU A 270 13.49 2.32 11.36
C GLU A 270 14.72 2.42 10.45
N LYS A 271 15.78 3.01 10.98
CA LYS A 271 17.12 3.04 10.38
C LYS A 271 17.78 1.67 10.55
N GLU A 272 18.86 1.42 9.81
CA GLU A 272 19.62 0.17 9.88
C GLU A 272 20.14 -0.17 11.29
N ASN A 273 20.32 0.83 12.15
CA ASN A 273 20.73 0.66 13.53
C ASN A 273 19.56 0.45 14.53
N GLY A 274 18.34 0.26 14.04
CA GLY A 274 17.13 0.06 14.85
C GLY A 274 16.53 1.33 15.46
N THR A 275 17.06 2.52 15.14
CA THR A 275 16.49 3.80 15.61
C THR A 275 15.46 4.36 14.63
N VAL A 276 14.39 4.99 15.13
CA VAL A 276 13.33 5.55 14.28
C VAL A 276 13.72 6.93 13.74
N ASP A 277 13.54 7.15 12.43
CA ASP A 277 13.76 8.44 11.78
C ASP A 277 12.55 9.37 11.93
N PHE A 278 12.51 10.11 13.03
CA PHE A 278 11.49 11.12 13.28
C PHE A 278 11.64 12.37 12.39
N LYS A 279 12.84 12.62 11.85
CA LYS A 279 13.11 13.84 11.07
C LYS A 279 12.59 13.73 9.65
N ASN A 280 12.71 12.56 9.02
CA ASN A 280 12.34 12.34 7.62
C ASN A 280 10.98 11.62 7.46
N ALA A 281 10.12 11.68 8.48
CA ALA A 281 8.86 10.96 8.46
C ALA A 281 7.85 11.56 7.45
N ARG A 282 7.92 12.87 7.19
CA ARG A 282 6.99 13.58 6.31
C ARG A 282 7.41 13.46 4.85
N ARG A 283 6.51 12.98 3.98
CA ARG A 283 6.71 12.91 2.52
C ARG A 283 5.62 13.68 1.78
N PHE A 284 6.03 14.36 0.71
CA PHE A 284 5.14 15.13 -0.16
C PHE A 284 5.08 14.49 -1.55
N SER A 285 3.89 14.49 -2.16
CA SER A 285 3.65 14.04 -3.53
C SER A 285 4.18 15.07 -4.53
N ASN A 286 5.49 15.06 -4.76
CA ASN A 286 6.15 16.01 -5.65
C ASN A 286 5.95 15.65 -7.12
N VAL A 287 5.72 16.67 -7.95
CA VAL A 287 5.60 16.56 -9.42
C VAL A 287 6.43 17.65 -10.07
N SER A 288 7.01 17.32 -11.23
CA SER A 288 7.81 18.22 -12.06
C SER A 288 6.99 18.80 -13.21
N ARG A 289 7.42 19.92 -13.79
CA ARG A 289 6.80 20.46 -15.01
C ARG A 289 7.01 19.48 -16.17
N GLY A 290 5.96 19.22 -16.93
CA GLY A 290 5.95 18.28 -18.05
C GLY A 290 5.78 16.81 -17.62
N GLU A 291 5.72 16.52 -16.31
CA GLU A 291 5.55 15.16 -15.82
C GLU A 291 4.11 14.67 -16.07
N MET A 292 3.99 13.44 -16.57
CA MET A 292 2.71 12.76 -16.70
C MET A 292 2.25 12.27 -15.33
N ILE A 293 1.21 12.89 -14.79
CA ILE A 293 0.73 12.62 -13.43
C ILE A 293 -0.35 11.54 -13.38
N GLY A 294 -1.01 11.25 -14.50
CA GLY A 294 -2.07 10.25 -14.56
C GLY A 294 -2.79 10.19 -15.90
N LYS A 295 -3.90 9.44 -15.93
CA LYS A 295 -4.79 9.32 -17.08
C LYS A 295 -6.26 9.24 -16.69
N VAL A 296 -7.12 9.61 -17.62
CA VAL A 296 -8.58 9.48 -17.51
C VAL A 296 -8.99 8.10 -17.99
N ILE A 297 -9.83 7.42 -17.21
CA ILE A 297 -10.42 6.13 -17.54
C ILE A 297 -11.88 6.38 -17.89
N ASP A 298 -12.28 6.02 -19.11
CA ASP A 298 -13.65 6.18 -19.58
C ASP A 298 -14.64 5.30 -18.83
N ALA A 299 -15.90 5.72 -18.80
CA ALA A 299 -16.97 4.90 -18.27
C ALA A 299 -17.23 3.67 -19.16
N VAL A 300 -17.44 2.51 -18.53
CA VAL A 300 -17.78 1.27 -19.21
C VAL A 300 -19.25 0.96 -18.97
N PRO A 301 -20.13 0.97 -19.99
CA PRO A 301 -21.53 0.65 -19.81
C PRO A 301 -21.72 -0.79 -19.34
N GLY A 302 -22.76 -1.02 -18.54
CA GLY A 302 -23.18 -2.38 -18.21
C GLY A 302 -23.93 -3.03 -19.38
N GLU A 303 -24.21 -4.32 -19.26
CA GLU A 303 -25.01 -5.05 -20.23
C GLU A 303 -26.47 -5.14 -19.75
N PRO A 304 -27.46 -4.97 -20.65
CA PRO A 304 -28.86 -5.15 -20.30
C PRO A 304 -29.17 -6.59 -19.86
N GLY A 305 -30.00 -6.71 -18.84
CA GLY A 305 -30.61 -7.99 -18.45
C GLY A 305 -31.90 -8.24 -19.23
N VAL A 306 -32.54 -9.37 -18.95
CA VAL A 306 -33.83 -9.77 -19.54
C VAL A 306 -34.71 -10.34 -18.44
N ASN A 307 -35.95 -9.85 -18.32
CA ASN A 307 -36.90 -10.35 -17.33
C ASN A 307 -37.65 -11.60 -17.84
N ILE A 308 -38.51 -12.20 -17.03
CA ILE A 308 -39.21 -13.46 -17.40
C ILE A 308 -40.21 -13.28 -18.56
N HIS A 309 -40.55 -12.04 -18.92
CA HIS A 309 -41.42 -11.69 -20.06
C HIS A 309 -40.63 -11.35 -21.33
N GLY A 310 -39.30 -11.50 -21.32
CA GLY A 310 -38.45 -11.11 -22.45
C GLY A 310 -38.20 -9.61 -22.58
N GLU A 311 -38.62 -8.78 -21.61
CA GLU A 311 -38.38 -7.34 -21.62
C GLU A 311 -36.93 -7.04 -21.18
N LYS A 312 -36.21 -6.21 -21.95
CA LYS A 312 -34.85 -5.78 -21.59
C LYS A 312 -34.86 -4.88 -20.37
N ILE A 313 -34.02 -5.19 -19.38
CA ILE A 313 -33.80 -4.36 -18.20
C ILE A 313 -32.51 -3.57 -18.40
N PRO A 314 -32.55 -2.23 -18.46
CA PRO A 314 -31.34 -1.43 -18.60
C PRO A 314 -30.45 -1.57 -17.35
N PRO A 315 -29.11 -1.60 -17.52
CA PRO A 315 -28.20 -1.56 -16.40
C PRO A 315 -28.26 -0.20 -15.69
N PRO A 316 -27.78 -0.10 -14.43
CA PRO A 316 -27.60 1.19 -13.77
C PRO A 316 -26.78 2.15 -14.65
N PRO A 317 -27.14 3.45 -14.72
CA PRO A 317 -26.41 4.40 -15.54
C PRO A 317 -24.98 4.55 -15.03
N VAL A 318 -24.04 4.65 -15.96
CA VAL A 318 -22.66 5.01 -15.68
C VAL A 318 -22.44 6.49 -15.99
N HIS A 319 -21.46 7.08 -15.32
CA HIS A 319 -21.11 8.49 -15.48
C HIS A 319 -19.63 8.63 -15.82
N GLU A 320 -19.33 9.49 -16.78
CA GLU A 320 -17.95 9.87 -17.11
C GLU A 320 -17.25 10.57 -15.94
N ALA A 321 -15.92 10.44 -15.91
CA ALA A 321 -15.08 11.19 -14.97
C ALA A 321 -15.24 12.70 -15.24
N LYS A 322 -15.64 13.45 -14.22
CA LYS A 322 -15.72 14.91 -14.27
C LYS A 322 -14.41 15.49 -13.75
N LEU A 323 -13.57 15.98 -14.65
CA LEU A 323 -12.31 16.64 -14.29
C LEU A 323 -12.51 18.13 -14.05
N ARG A 324 -11.89 18.64 -12.99
CA ARG A 324 -11.65 20.08 -12.80
C ARG A 324 -10.16 20.28 -12.62
N LEU A 325 -9.54 20.82 -13.66
CA LEU A 325 -8.11 21.10 -13.68
C LEU A 325 -7.89 22.56 -13.28
N ASP A 326 -6.92 22.77 -12.40
CA ASP A 326 -6.31 24.09 -12.23
C ASP A 326 -5.42 24.43 -13.44
N LYS A 327 -5.03 25.69 -13.58
CA LYS A 327 -4.10 26.15 -14.63
C LYS A 327 -2.75 25.43 -14.58
N SER A 328 -2.41 24.82 -13.45
CA SER A 328 -1.19 24.04 -13.26
C SER A 328 -1.21 22.64 -13.87
N VAL A 329 -2.34 22.17 -14.44
CA VAL A 329 -2.47 20.82 -15.02
C VAL A 329 -3.19 20.90 -16.35
N GLN A 330 -2.72 20.14 -17.33
CA GLN A 330 -3.33 20.05 -18.66
C GLN A 330 -3.75 18.62 -18.96
N LEU A 331 -4.89 18.47 -19.63
CA LEU A 331 -5.27 17.23 -20.29
C LEU A 331 -4.68 17.26 -21.71
N VAL A 332 -3.81 16.30 -22.02
CA VAL A 332 -3.20 16.08 -23.33
C VAL A 332 -3.89 14.88 -23.96
N GLU A 333 -4.26 15.02 -25.22
CA GLU A 333 -5.16 14.08 -25.89
C GLU A 333 -4.56 12.66 -26.04
N PRO A 334 -5.39 11.60 -25.90
CA PRO A 334 -6.83 11.67 -25.59
C PRO A 334 -7.15 11.76 -24.08
N ASP A 335 -6.27 11.28 -23.19
CA ASP A 335 -6.62 10.99 -21.79
C ASP A 335 -5.52 11.30 -20.78
N GLN A 336 -4.40 11.89 -21.18
CA GLN A 336 -3.21 12.03 -20.33
C GLN A 336 -3.25 13.32 -19.52
N LEU A 337 -3.05 13.23 -18.21
CA LEU A 337 -2.86 14.39 -17.34
C LEU A 337 -1.37 14.70 -17.22
N VAL A 338 -1.00 15.92 -17.60
CA VAL A 338 0.37 16.43 -17.56
C VAL A 338 0.44 17.65 -16.67
N SER A 339 1.46 17.72 -15.81
CA SER A 339 1.70 18.88 -14.97
C SER A 339 2.31 20.03 -15.78
N LEU A 340 1.79 21.25 -15.61
CA LEU A 340 2.37 22.48 -16.15
C LEU A 340 3.22 23.24 -15.11
N ALA A 341 3.23 22.78 -13.86
CA ALA A 341 3.96 23.40 -12.76
C ALA A 341 4.78 22.38 -11.96
N GLU A 342 5.66 22.88 -11.10
CA GLU A 342 6.38 22.07 -10.12
C GLU A 342 5.73 22.23 -8.75
N GLY A 343 5.73 21.18 -7.94
CA GLY A 343 5.23 21.24 -6.56
C GLY A 343 4.45 20.02 -6.14
N ARG A 344 3.49 20.17 -5.22
CA ARG A 344 2.68 19.04 -4.72
C ARG A 344 1.43 18.81 -5.53
N LEU A 345 1.21 17.58 -5.97
CA LEU A 345 -0.06 17.15 -6.53
C LEU A 345 -1.15 17.12 -5.43
N ASP A 346 -2.20 17.93 -5.58
CA ASP A 346 -3.36 17.98 -4.70
C ASP A 346 -4.59 17.48 -5.46
N VAL A 347 -5.16 16.37 -4.98
CA VAL A 347 -6.27 15.67 -5.62
C VAL A 347 -7.45 15.61 -4.67
N GLU A 348 -8.57 16.22 -5.07
CA GLU A 348 -9.85 16.13 -4.35
C GLU A 348 -10.82 15.23 -5.14
N ARG A 349 -11.20 14.09 -4.56
CA ARG A 349 -12.17 13.16 -5.15
C ARG A 349 -13.53 13.25 -4.44
N ARG A 350 -14.60 13.46 -5.21
CA ARG A 350 -16.00 13.40 -4.73
C ARG A 350 -16.87 12.69 -5.77
N GLY A 351 -17.13 11.40 -5.58
CA GLY A 351 -17.83 10.58 -6.58
C GLY A 351 -17.04 10.55 -7.89
N VAL A 352 -17.69 10.91 -9.01
CA VAL A 352 -17.04 11.03 -10.32
C VAL A 352 -16.30 12.36 -10.53
N LEU A 353 -16.42 13.31 -9.62
CA LEU A 353 -15.68 14.57 -9.68
C LEU A 353 -14.26 14.37 -9.14
N CYS A 354 -13.27 14.65 -9.98
CA CYS A 354 -11.86 14.68 -9.61
C CYS A 354 -11.33 16.10 -9.87
N LYS A 355 -10.95 16.81 -8.80
CA LYS A 355 -10.24 18.08 -8.94
C LYS A 355 -8.75 17.85 -8.79
N VAL A 356 -7.98 18.38 -9.73
CA VAL A 356 -6.53 18.17 -9.79
C VAL A 356 -5.86 19.53 -9.91
N LYS A 357 -4.92 19.80 -9.00
CA LYS A 357 -4.05 20.96 -9.07
C LYS A 357 -2.67 20.60 -8.55
N VAL A 358 -1.69 21.40 -8.93
CA VAL A 358 -0.34 21.35 -8.40
C VAL A 358 -0.17 22.59 -7.56
N VAL A 359 0.18 22.38 -6.30
CA VAL A 359 0.46 23.46 -5.35
C VAL A 359 1.95 23.79 -5.48
N PRO A 360 2.34 24.96 -5.99
CA PRO A 360 3.73 25.28 -6.24
C PRO A 360 4.47 25.74 -4.98
N LYS A 361 3.74 26.11 -3.91
CA LYS A 361 4.31 26.67 -2.70
C LYS A 361 3.81 25.94 -1.45
N LEU A 362 4.73 25.39 -0.68
CA LEU A 362 4.48 24.79 0.62
C LEU A 362 4.49 25.86 1.72
N TYR A 363 3.39 25.99 2.44
CA TYR A 363 3.29 26.88 3.60
C TYR A 363 3.48 26.10 4.90
N VAL A 364 4.61 26.33 5.58
CA VAL A 364 4.88 25.82 6.92
C VAL A 364 4.47 26.89 7.93
N ASN A 365 3.24 26.81 8.44
CA ASN A 365 2.65 27.79 9.35
C ASN A 365 3.17 27.70 10.82
N ARG A 366 4.36 27.13 11.03
CA ARG A 366 5.00 26.93 12.34
C ARG A 366 6.52 26.83 12.17
N ASN A 367 7.24 26.54 13.26
CA ASN A 367 8.67 26.24 13.19
C ASN A 367 8.91 24.88 12.51
N VAL A 368 10.00 24.78 11.75
CA VAL A 368 10.57 23.50 11.32
C VAL A 368 11.43 23.01 12.48
N ASP A 369 10.94 22.00 13.19
CA ASP A 369 11.56 21.38 14.36
C ASP A 369 11.42 19.84 14.28
N VAL A 370 11.91 19.11 15.28
CA VAL A 370 11.82 17.64 15.30
C VAL A 370 10.37 17.13 15.19
N LYS A 371 9.37 17.90 15.65
CA LYS A 371 7.95 17.51 15.59
C LYS A 371 7.38 17.73 14.20
N TYR A 372 7.81 18.77 13.49
CA TYR A 372 7.39 19.00 12.11
C TYR A 372 8.14 18.08 11.13
N GLY A 373 9.44 17.89 11.35
CA GLY A 373 10.35 17.15 10.49
C GLY A 373 11.09 18.05 9.50
N ASN A 374 12.06 17.45 8.81
CA ASN A 374 12.72 18.05 7.66
C ASN A 374 11.72 18.30 6.52
N VAL A 375 12.06 19.23 5.65
CA VAL A 375 11.26 19.59 4.48
C VAL A 375 12.05 19.27 3.22
N ASP A 376 11.44 18.53 2.31
CA ASP A 376 11.99 18.26 0.98
C ASP A 376 10.86 18.44 -0.06
N TYR A 377 10.92 19.52 -0.82
CA TYR A 377 9.81 20.00 -1.63
C TYR A 377 10.25 20.46 -3.03
N TYR A 378 9.54 20.05 -4.08
CA TYR A 378 9.93 20.42 -5.45
C TYR A 378 9.52 21.86 -5.82
N GLY A 379 8.64 22.50 -5.06
CA GLY A 379 8.25 23.89 -5.27
C GLY A 379 8.94 24.87 -4.32
N ASP A 380 8.35 26.04 -4.16
CA ASP A 380 8.73 27.04 -3.17
C ASP A 380 8.36 26.57 -1.76
N VAL A 381 9.13 27.00 -0.76
CA VAL A 381 8.85 26.74 0.66
C VAL A 381 8.79 28.05 1.43
N GLU A 382 7.69 28.32 2.11
CA GLU A 382 7.57 29.44 3.04
C GLU A 382 7.35 28.96 4.46
N VAL A 383 8.32 29.23 5.32
CA VAL A 383 8.29 28.95 6.75
C VAL A 383 7.91 30.22 7.48
N ARG A 384 6.70 30.27 8.05
CA ARG A 384 6.25 31.40 8.89
C ARG A 384 6.98 31.48 10.23
N GLY A 385 7.51 30.35 10.70
CA GLY A 385 8.33 30.27 11.91
C GLY A 385 9.84 30.32 11.63
N SER A 386 10.61 29.75 12.55
CA SER A 386 12.06 29.54 12.44
C SER A 386 12.39 28.12 11.97
N VAL A 387 13.59 27.94 11.41
CA VAL A 387 14.19 26.61 11.21
C VAL A 387 15.13 26.35 12.40
N LEU A 388 14.76 25.35 13.21
CA LEU A 388 15.44 25.05 14.48
C LEU A 388 16.57 24.03 14.30
N GLU A 389 17.24 23.73 15.40
CA GLU A 389 18.50 23.02 15.42
C GLU A 389 18.39 21.62 14.79
N PHE A 390 19.41 21.30 13.99
CA PHE A 390 19.58 20.01 13.32
C PHE A 390 18.46 19.64 12.33
N MET A 391 17.67 20.62 11.89
CA MET A 391 16.67 20.47 10.83
C MET A 391 17.26 20.84 9.47
N GLU A 392 16.61 20.33 8.42
CA GLU A 392 16.96 20.60 7.03
C GLU A 392 15.72 20.98 6.20
N VAL A 393 15.86 22.01 5.37
CA VAL A 393 14.89 22.43 4.37
C VAL A 393 15.53 22.38 3.00
N LYS A 394 15.00 21.54 2.10
CA LYS A 394 15.38 21.42 0.70
C LYS A 394 14.21 21.84 -0.18
N ALA A 395 14.49 22.69 -1.16
CA ALA A 395 13.51 23.16 -2.13
C ALA A 395 14.10 23.22 -3.55
N LYS A 396 13.34 22.89 -4.60
CA LYS A 396 13.74 23.26 -5.97
C LYS A 396 13.28 24.69 -6.32
N GLY A 397 12.24 25.20 -5.67
CA GLY A 397 11.84 26.61 -5.73
C GLY A 397 12.51 27.49 -4.67
N GLU A 398 12.03 28.71 -4.49
CA GLU A 398 12.52 29.69 -3.50
C GLU A 398 12.24 29.24 -2.05
N VAL A 399 13.13 29.58 -1.11
CA VAL A 399 12.90 29.37 0.33
C VAL A 399 12.78 30.71 1.05
N GLN A 400 11.63 30.94 1.67
CA GLN A 400 11.37 32.10 2.51
C GLN A 400 11.18 31.67 3.97
N VAL A 401 12.02 32.18 4.87
CA VAL A 401 11.91 31.95 6.32
C VAL A 401 11.64 33.28 7.02
N HIS A 402 10.47 33.44 7.62
CA HIS A 402 10.12 34.67 8.34
C HIS A 402 10.84 34.78 9.71
N GLY A 403 11.15 33.64 10.32
CA GLY A 403 11.91 33.55 11.56
C GLY A 403 13.42 33.50 11.36
N SER A 404 14.09 32.92 12.35
CA SER A 404 15.55 32.74 12.35
C SER A 404 15.93 31.34 11.88
N VAL A 405 17.19 31.15 11.51
CA VAL A 405 17.78 29.86 11.13
C VAL A 405 18.91 29.55 12.10
N HIS A 406 18.78 28.48 12.88
CA HIS A 406 19.74 28.10 13.92
C HIS A 406 20.20 26.67 13.75
N PHE A 407 21.52 26.42 13.75
CA PHE A 407 22.14 25.09 13.67
C PHE A 407 21.50 24.17 12.60
N SER A 408 21.12 24.74 11.46
CA SER A 408 20.32 24.04 10.45
C SER A 408 20.87 24.25 9.04
N LYS A 409 20.27 23.52 8.10
CA LYS A 409 20.64 23.56 6.69
C LYS A 409 19.45 23.99 5.83
N ILE A 410 19.70 24.92 4.92
CA ILE A 410 18.75 25.30 3.88
C ILE A 410 19.45 25.16 2.54
N ASN A 411 18.89 24.33 1.65
CA ASN A 411 19.40 24.15 0.29
C ASN A 411 18.27 24.43 -0.69
N THR A 412 18.50 25.28 -1.67
CA THR A 412 17.54 25.55 -2.74
C THR A 412 18.21 25.78 -4.07
N ALA A 413 17.57 25.37 -5.16
CA ALA A 413 18.03 25.70 -6.52
C ALA A 413 17.83 27.18 -6.89
N ARG A 414 16.96 27.90 -6.16
CA ARG A 414 16.70 29.34 -6.34
C ARG A 414 17.08 30.12 -5.08
N SER A 415 16.38 31.20 -4.80
CA SER A 415 16.79 32.20 -3.80
C SER A 415 16.39 31.84 -2.37
N ILE A 416 17.11 32.39 -1.39
CA ILE A 416 16.79 32.28 0.04
C ILE A 416 16.53 33.67 0.62
N TYR A 417 15.42 33.83 1.32
CA TYR A 417 15.09 35.03 2.08
C TYR A 417 14.87 34.69 3.54
N CYS A 418 15.69 35.22 4.44
CA CYS A 418 15.49 35.09 5.88
C CYS A 418 15.10 36.43 6.49
N GLY A 419 13.98 36.48 7.19
CA GLY A 419 13.50 37.69 7.88
C GLY A 419 14.27 38.00 9.17
N ARG A 420 14.99 37.01 9.74
CA ARG A 420 15.81 37.17 10.95
C ARG A 420 17.17 36.48 10.81
N ASN A 421 17.86 36.36 11.94
CA ASN A 421 19.27 35.98 12.03
C ASN A 421 19.54 34.56 11.56
N VAL A 422 20.72 34.37 10.95
CA VAL A 422 21.26 33.06 10.56
C VAL A 422 22.48 32.74 11.42
N ILE A 423 22.34 31.76 12.31
CA ILE A 423 23.36 31.44 13.32
C ILE A 423 23.81 29.99 13.20
N GLN A 424 25.11 29.77 13.07
CA GLN A 424 25.74 28.45 12.98
C GLN A 424 25.06 27.52 11.98
N SER A 425 24.66 28.07 10.84
CA SER A 425 23.84 27.39 9.84
C SER A 425 24.49 27.41 8.47
N ASN A 426 24.06 26.50 7.61
CA ASN A 426 24.54 26.39 6.24
C ASN A 426 23.40 26.72 5.27
N LEU A 427 23.58 27.75 4.46
CA LEU A 427 22.63 28.16 3.44
C LEU A 427 23.28 27.99 2.07
N SER A 428 22.64 27.26 1.17
CA SER A 428 23.09 27.11 -0.22
C SER A 428 21.94 27.44 -1.17
N SER A 429 22.21 28.33 -2.12
CA SER A 429 21.27 28.81 -3.13
C SER A 429 21.88 28.60 -4.51
N GLY A 430 21.14 27.97 -5.42
CA GLY A 430 21.63 27.48 -6.71
C GLY A 430 21.74 25.95 -6.73
N GLU A 431 22.07 25.38 -7.89
CA GLU A 431 22.20 23.92 -8.06
C GLU A 431 23.42 23.35 -7.30
N ARG A 432 24.40 24.19 -6.95
CA ARG A 432 25.59 23.79 -6.18
C ARG A 432 25.40 24.04 -4.69
N THR A 433 26.03 23.19 -3.88
CA THR A 433 26.17 23.40 -2.43
C THR A 433 27.46 24.14 -2.11
N PHE A 434 27.55 24.72 -0.91
CA PHE A 434 28.81 25.31 -0.41
C PHE A 434 30.00 24.33 -0.49
N THR A 435 29.77 23.06 -0.14
CA THR A 435 30.79 22.01 -0.21
C THR A 435 31.23 21.74 -1.65
N VAL A 436 30.27 21.66 -2.58
CA VAL A 436 30.55 21.44 -4.00
C VAL A 436 31.36 22.60 -4.57
N GLN A 437 30.99 23.85 -4.27
CA GLN A 437 31.78 25.00 -4.69
C GLN A 437 33.19 24.95 -4.12
N GLU A 438 33.33 24.69 -2.82
CA GLU A 438 34.65 24.56 -2.19
C GLU A 438 35.54 23.47 -2.79
N LEU A 439 34.94 22.45 -3.42
CA LEU A 439 35.65 21.41 -4.16
C LEU A 439 35.99 21.89 -5.57
N THR A 440 35.07 22.58 -6.24
CA THR A 440 35.29 23.25 -7.53
C THR A 440 36.48 24.21 -7.43
N ASP A 441 36.50 25.11 -6.45
CA ASP A 441 37.59 26.08 -6.27
C ASP A 441 38.95 25.37 -6.05
N ASP A 442 38.96 24.28 -5.28
CA ASP A 442 40.16 23.48 -5.06
C ASP A 442 40.60 22.79 -6.36
N LEU A 443 39.67 22.34 -7.22
CA LEU A 443 39.98 21.73 -8.52
C LEU A 443 40.47 22.74 -9.55
N GLU A 444 39.90 23.93 -9.62
CA GLU A 444 40.39 25.02 -10.49
C GLU A 444 41.82 25.42 -10.10
N THR A 445 42.07 25.51 -8.79
CA THR A 445 43.43 25.71 -8.26
C THR A 445 44.35 24.57 -8.68
N VAL A 446 43.87 23.32 -8.67
CA VAL A 446 44.62 22.15 -9.15
C VAL A 446 44.89 22.24 -10.64
N LEU A 447 43.91 22.56 -11.48
CA LEU A 447 44.07 22.72 -12.94
C LEU A 447 45.13 23.78 -13.27
N SER A 448 45.04 24.96 -12.65
CA SER A 448 46.06 26.02 -12.80
C SER A 448 47.46 25.54 -12.42
N GLY A 449 47.54 24.71 -11.38
CA GLY A 449 48.78 24.08 -10.93
C GLY A 449 49.32 22.99 -11.85
N LEU A 450 48.45 22.16 -12.40
CA LEU A 450 48.79 21.07 -13.32
C LEU A 450 49.34 21.63 -14.63
N GLY A 451 48.71 22.64 -15.22
CA GLY A 451 49.22 23.31 -16.41
C GLY A 451 50.63 23.88 -16.21
N LYS A 452 50.89 24.53 -15.06
CA LYS A 452 52.24 25.01 -14.69
C LYS A 452 53.24 23.85 -14.48
N CYS A 453 52.79 22.73 -13.93
CA CYS A 453 53.61 21.54 -13.74
C CYS A 453 54.00 20.88 -15.06
N ILE A 454 53.05 20.74 -15.99
CA ILE A 454 53.28 20.20 -17.34
C ILE A 454 54.28 21.07 -18.08
N ALA A 455 54.08 22.39 -18.13
CA ALA A 455 55.00 23.32 -18.78
C ALA A 455 56.43 23.24 -18.19
N ALA A 456 56.56 23.14 -16.86
CA ALA A 456 57.86 22.97 -16.22
C ALA A 456 58.51 21.62 -16.51
N ALA A 457 57.72 20.53 -16.57
CA ALA A 457 58.21 19.20 -16.88
C ALA A 457 58.69 19.09 -18.33
N GLU A 458 57.97 19.68 -19.28
CA GLU A 458 58.33 19.72 -20.70
C GLU A 458 59.62 20.54 -20.93
N GLN A 459 59.75 21.70 -20.30
CA GLN A 459 60.96 22.51 -20.37
C GLN A 459 62.19 21.75 -19.85
N LEU A 460 62.04 21.00 -18.76
CA LEU A 460 63.14 20.20 -18.18
C LEU A 460 63.47 18.97 -19.02
N ALA A 461 62.47 18.35 -19.66
CA ALA A 461 62.67 17.25 -20.61
C ALA A 461 63.47 17.68 -21.85
N GLY A 462 63.41 18.96 -22.22
CA GLY A 462 64.16 19.54 -23.34
C GLY A 462 65.64 19.89 -23.04
N VAL A 463 66.08 19.83 -21.79
CA VAL A 463 67.46 20.19 -21.39
C VAL A 463 68.36 18.95 -21.36
N SER A 464 69.48 18.96 -22.08
CA SER A 464 70.40 17.82 -22.26
C SER A 464 71.03 17.26 -20.97
N ALA A 465 70.93 17.97 -19.84
CA ALA A 465 71.34 17.52 -18.51
C ALA A 465 70.35 16.53 -17.87
N PHE A 466 69.10 16.47 -18.37
CA PHE A 466 68.10 15.49 -18.02
C PHE A 466 68.12 14.36 -19.05
N SER A 467 69.14 13.50 -18.96
CA SER A 467 69.21 12.30 -19.80
C SER A 467 68.02 11.38 -19.52
N ASN A 468 67.41 10.83 -20.57
CA ASN A 468 66.35 9.79 -20.53
C ASN A 468 66.64 8.65 -19.52
N LYS A 469 67.91 8.45 -19.15
CA LYS A 469 68.36 7.45 -18.18
C LYS A 469 67.92 7.75 -16.73
N ASP A 470 68.04 8.99 -16.25
CA ASP A 470 67.59 9.37 -14.89
C ASP A 470 66.05 9.38 -14.77
N LEU A 471 65.33 9.76 -15.85
CA LEU A 471 63.87 9.68 -15.91
C LEU A 471 63.39 8.22 -15.91
N SER A 472 64.13 7.31 -16.58
CA SER A 472 63.85 5.87 -16.60
C SER A 472 64.21 5.14 -15.29
N GLU A 473 65.21 5.62 -14.52
CA GLU A 473 65.65 5.00 -13.26
C GLU A 473 64.92 5.55 -12.02
N LYS A 474 64.62 6.85 -11.95
CA LYS A 474 63.97 7.50 -10.78
C LYS A 474 62.48 7.82 -10.98
N GLY A 475 61.97 7.71 -12.20
CA GLY A 475 60.57 7.92 -12.56
C GLY A 475 60.12 9.38 -12.59
N LEU A 476 59.17 9.69 -13.46
CA LEU A 476 58.52 11.01 -13.60
C LEU A 476 57.89 11.50 -12.28
N SER A 477 57.46 10.58 -11.42
CA SER A 477 56.89 10.84 -10.09
C SER A 477 57.83 11.59 -9.14
N SER A 478 59.14 11.33 -9.21
CA SER A 478 60.14 12.03 -8.39
C SER A 478 60.28 13.51 -8.77
N LEU A 479 60.20 13.81 -10.07
CA LEU A 479 60.22 15.19 -10.58
C LEU A 479 58.95 15.95 -10.21
N ILE A 480 57.78 15.32 -10.43
CA ILE A 480 56.49 15.88 -10.05
C ILE A 480 56.46 16.17 -8.55
N ARG A 481 56.93 15.24 -7.72
CA ARG A 481 57.05 15.43 -6.27
C ARG A 481 57.89 16.65 -5.92
N LEU A 482 59.08 16.79 -6.51
CA LEU A 482 59.95 17.93 -6.24
C LEU A 482 59.30 19.27 -6.66
N LEU A 483 58.65 19.31 -7.81
CA LEU A 483 57.93 20.49 -8.29
C LEU A 483 56.76 20.85 -7.37
N MET A 484 55.96 19.88 -6.95
CA MET A 484 54.83 20.05 -6.04
C MET A 484 55.27 20.47 -4.63
N GLU A 485 56.38 19.95 -4.12
CA GLU A 485 56.88 20.30 -2.78
C GLU A 485 57.57 21.67 -2.73
N LYS A 486 58.26 22.09 -3.81
CA LYS A 486 59.12 23.28 -3.80
C LYS A 486 58.53 24.49 -4.50
N LYS A 487 57.92 24.33 -5.68
CA LYS A 487 57.41 25.44 -6.51
C LYS A 487 55.89 25.55 -6.49
N LEU A 488 55.19 24.43 -6.35
CA LEU A 488 53.73 24.33 -6.46
C LEU A 488 53.09 23.88 -5.14
N SER A 489 53.63 24.33 -4.01
CA SER A 489 53.16 23.95 -2.67
C SER A 489 51.71 24.37 -2.40
N TRP A 490 51.26 25.47 -2.99
CA TRP A 490 49.87 25.93 -2.96
C TRP A 490 48.92 24.95 -3.68
N VAL A 491 49.34 24.39 -4.81
CA VAL A 491 48.61 23.34 -5.55
C VAL A 491 48.51 22.09 -4.70
N ARG A 492 49.64 21.66 -4.11
CA ARG A 492 49.67 20.49 -3.22
C ARG A 492 48.73 20.65 -2.03
N GLN A 493 48.65 21.86 -1.45
CA GLN A 493 47.70 22.15 -0.39
C GLN A 493 46.25 22.06 -0.87
N ALA A 494 45.93 22.59 -2.06
CA ALA A 494 44.60 22.45 -2.67
C ALA A 494 44.23 20.98 -2.90
N MET A 495 45.15 20.16 -3.45
CA MET A 495 44.98 18.72 -3.61
C MET A 495 44.68 18.01 -2.28
N LEU A 496 45.42 18.34 -1.22
CA LEU A 496 45.20 17.76 0.11
C LEU A 496 43.84 18.16 0.70
N ARG A 497 43.43 19.42 0.54
CA ARG A 497 42.11 19.89 0.97
C ARG A 497 41.00 19.18 0.20
N TYR A 498 41.12 19.12 -1.13
CA TYR A 498 40.19 18.41 -2.00
C TYR A 498 40.04 16.94 -1.56
N VAL A 499 41.15 16.21 -1.45
CA VAL A 499 41.17 14.80 -1.02
C VAL A 499 40.50 14.62 0.34
N ALA A 500 40.84 15.46 1.32
CA ALA A 500 40.25 15.38 2.66
C ALA A 500 38.74 15.67 2.67
N LYS A 501 38.28 16.68 1.91
CA LYS A 501 36.86 17.06 1.80
C LYS A 501 36.06 15.97 1.11
N VAL A 502 36.50 15.47 -0.05
CA VAL A 502 35.80 14.39 -0.77
C VAL A 502 35.69 13.16 0.11
N LYS A 503 36.76 12.75 0.82
CA LYS A 503 36.69 11.62 1.76
C LYS A 503 35.70 11.83 2.89
N LYS A 504 35.62 13.04 3.44
CA LYS A 504 34.69 13.40 4.51
C LYS A 504 33.22 13.40 4.05
N HIS A 505 32.97 13.72 2.79
CA HIS A 505 31.64 13.90 2.21
C HIS A 505 31.27 12.83 1.16
N ARG A 506 31.99 11.69 1.17
CA ARG A 506 31.92 10.65 0.14
C ARG A 506 30.51 10.16 -0.14
N ASP A 507 29.69 9.98 0.89
CA ASP A 507 28.33 9.44 0.78
C ASP A 507 27.32 10.43 0.15
N THR A 508 27.74 11.68 -0.07
CA THR A 508 26.87 12.77 -0.55
C THR A 508 27.34 13.38 -1.87
N LEU A 509 28.44 12.87 -2.44
CA LEU A 509 29.05 13.38 -3.66
C LEU A 509 28.90 12.35 -4.78
N ASP A 510 28.78 12.84 -6.01
CA ASP A 510 28.74 12.00 -7.20
C ASP A 510 30.07 11.27 -7.42
N GLU A 511 30.04 10.16 -8.17
CA GLU A 511 31.16 9.24 -8.35
C GLU A 511 32.38 9.93 -8.96
N GLU A 512 32.17 10.90 -9.85
CA GLU A 512 33.23 11.64 -10.55
C GLU A 512 34.14 12.41 -9.58
N TRP A 513 33.58 13.02 -8.52
CA TRP A 513 34.38 13.68 -7.47
C TRP A 513 35.35 12.69 -6.81
N ILE A 514 34.89 11.46 -6.60
CA ILE A 514 35.64 10.36 -5.99
C ILE A 514 36.72 9.86 -6.97
N VAL A 515 36.41 9.71 -8.26
CA VAL A 515 37.37 9.32 -9.30
C VAL A 515 38.52 10.32 -9.39
N ILE A 516 38.20 11.62 -9.45
CA ILE A 516 39.22 12.69 -9.46
C ILE A 516 40.05 12.64 -8.17
N GLN A 517 39.40 12.44 -7.02
CA GLN A 517 40.07 12.33 -5.72
C GLN A 517 41.08 11.18 -5.69
N GLU A 518 40.69 10.00 -6.15
CA GLU A 518 41.58 8.83 -6.14
C GLU A 518 42.79 9.04 -7.05
N ARG A 519 42.60 9.65 -8.22
CA ARG A 519 43.69 9.97 -9.16
C ARG A 519 44.63 11.03 -8.58
N ILE A 520 44.10 12.10 -7.99
CA ILE A 520 44.90 13.11 -7.28
C ILE A 520 45.70 12.47 -6.14
N GLU A 521 45.04 11.65 -5.32
CA GLU A 521 45.67 11.04 -4.16
C GLU A 521 46.79 10.07 -4.56
N LYS A 522 46.51 9.13 -5.48
CA LYS A 522 47.52 8.17 -5.94
C LYS A 522 48.68 8.86 -6.64
N GLY A 523 48.40 9.84 -7.51
CA GLY A 523 49.41 10.46 -8.36
C GLY A 523 50.23 11.57 -7.72
N PHE A 524 49.61 12.45 -6.95
CA PHE A 524 50.23 13.70 -6.48
C PHE A 524 50.35 13.82 -4.96
N VAL A 525 49.64 12.99 -4.20
CA VAL A 525 49.77 12.94 -2.73
C VAL A 525 50.67 11.78 -2.30
N LEU A 526 50.40 10.58 -2.81
CA LEU A 526 51.14 9.36 -2.51
C LEU A 526 52.30 9.11 -3.48
N TYR A 527 52.29 9.75 -4.65
CA TYR A 527 53.28 9.58 -5.71
C TYR A 527 53.50 8.11 -6.09
N HIS A 528 52.40 7.36 -6.22
CA HIS A 528 52.45 5.93 -6.52
C HIS A 528 53.17 5.67 -7.85
N PRO A 529 54.14 4.75 -7.93
CA PRO A 529 54.97 4.53 -9.13
C PRO A 529 54.17 4.22 -10.40
N ASP A 530 53.01 3.60 -10.25
CA ASP A 530 52.12 3.28 -11.38
C ASP A 530 51.20 4.42 -11.84
N SER A 531 51.17 5.54 -11.12
CA SER A 531 50.33 6.70 -11.46
C SER A 531 51.10 7.70 -12.31
N PHE A 532 50.47 8.24 -13.37
CA PHE A 532 51.03 9.26 -14.25
C PHE A 532 52.43 8.94 -14.79
N LYS A 533 52.55 7.83 -15.53
CA LYS A 533 53.82 7.33 -16.09
C LYS A 533 54.45 8.24 -17.16
N SER A 534 53.68 9.16 -17.73
CA SER A 534 54.12 10.10 -18.76
C SER A 534 53.51 11.49 -18.53
N ILE A 535 54.11 12.52 -19.14
CA ILE A 535 53.54 13.88 -19.14
C ILE A 535 52.16 13.87 -19.80
N THR A 536 51.99 13.10 -20.89
CA THR A 536 50.71 12.90 -21.58
C THR A 536 49.61 12.38 -20.66
N ALA A 537 49.91 11.44 -19.76
CA ALA A 537 48.92 10.94 -18.80
C ALA A 537 48.44 12.01 -17.80
N ILE A 538 49.26 13.03 -17.54
CA ILE A 538 48.88 14.18 -16.70
C ILE A 538 48.05 15.17 -17.50
N GLN A 539 48.42 15.41 -18.77
CA GLN A 539 47.64 16.22 -19.71
C GLN A 539 46.23 15.65 -19.90
N GLU A 540 46.11 14.34 -20.13
CA GLU A 540 44.82 13.63 -20.23
C GLU A 540 43.99 13.76 -18.94
N PHE A 541 44.64 13.85 -17.78
CA PHE A 541 43.94 14.05 -16.52
C PHE A 541 43.52 15.50 -16.28
N GLU A 542 44.37 16.45 -16.64
CA GLU A 542 44.02 17.87 -16.64
C GLU A 542 42.81 18.11 -17.53
N GLU A 543 42.83 17.59 -18.76
CA GLU A 543 41.73 17.72 -19.72
C GLU A 543 40.45 17.06 -19.20
N TYR A 544 40.56 15.85 -18.63
CA TYR A 544 39.43 15.17 -18.00
C TYR A 544 38.76 16.01 -16.89
N ILE A 545 39.55 16.64 -16.00
CA ILE A 545 39.00 17.50 -14.95
C ILE A 545 38.34 18.73 -15.58
N ARG A 546 38.96 19.33 -16.60
CA ARG A 546 38.46 20.53 -17.30
C ARG A 546 37.12 20.26 -17.99
N GLU A 547 37.05 19.24 -18.85
CA GLU A 547 35.83 18.85 -19.56
C GLU A 547 34.69 18.54 -18.59
N TRP A 548 34.99 17.88 -17.46
CA TRP A 548 33.98 17.56 -16.46
C TRP A 548 33.49 18.80 -15.69
N LEU A 549 34.39 19.73 -15.34
CA LEU A 549 34.00 21.01 -14.75
C LEU A 549 33.15 21.83 -15.72
N GLU A 550 33.51 21.87 -17.01
CA GLU A 550 32.72 22.54 -18.06
C GLU A 550 31.35 21.89 -18.25
N ALA A 551 31.27 20.55 -18.27
CA ALA A 551 30.01 19.83 -18.41
C ALA A 551 29.08 19.97 -17.18
N THR A 552 29.65 20.28 -16.01
CA THR A 552 28.92 20.52 -14.76
C THR A 552 28.66 22.01 -14.50
N ASP A 553 29.24 22.90 -15.31
CA ASP A 553 28.86 24.31 -15.43
C ASP A 553 27.63 24.39 -16.34
N GLY A 554 26.48 24.03 -15.79
CA GLY A 554 25.21 24.17 -16.50
C GLY A 554 25.00 25.63 -16.94
N GLU A 555 24.35 25.83 -18.10
CA GLU A 555 23.95 27.16 -18.58
C GLU A 555 23.33 27.96 -17.42
N VAL A 556 24.06 28.96 -16.92
CA VAL A 556 23.56 29.93 -15.92
C VAL A 556 22.50 30.79 -16.61
N THR A 557 21.35 30.20 -16.90
CA THR A 557 20.16 30.86 -17.39
C THR A 557 19.24 31.07 -16.20
N GLU A 558 19.64 31.94 -15.29
CA GLU A 558 18.70 32.78 -14.54
C GLU A 558 19.49 33.82 -13.72
N SER A 559 19.67 34.98 -14.33
CA SER A 559 20.10 36.22 -13.70
C SER A 559 19.09 36.66 -12.65
N GLY A 560 19.15 36.07 -11.45
CA GLY A 560 18.24 36.43 -10.36
C GLY A 560 18.50 35.78 -9.02
N ASN A 561 19.32 34.72 -8.97
CA ASN A 561 19.52 33.97 -7.74
C ASN A 561 20.20 34.80 -6.65
N ARG A 562 19.66 34.80 -5.43
CA ARG A 562 20.22 35.57 -4.32
C ARG A 562 19.91 34.97 -2.95
N ILE A 563 20.77 35.28 -1.99
CA ILE A 563 20.50 35.09 -0.56
C ILE A 563 20.37 36.45 0.10
N VAL A 564 19.22 36.74 0.71
CA VAL A 564 18.98 37.99 1.44
C VAL A 564 18.72 37.69 2.91
N ILE A 565 19.58 38.19 3.78
CA ILE A 565 19.51 37.98 5.23
C ILE A 565 19.88 39.26 5.99
N PRO A 566 19.38 39.47 7.21
CA PRO A 566 19.77 40.63 8.01
C PRO A 566 21.12 40.43 8.72
N TYR A 567 21.46 39.20 9.11
CA TYR A 567 22.61 38.92 9.97
C TYR A 567 23.10 37.48 9.85
N ALA A 568 24.41 37.29 9.89
CA ALA A 568 25.06 35.97 9.94
C ALA A 568 26.08 35.86 11.09
N LEU A 569 26.06 34.75 11.84
CA LEU A 569 27.04 34.46 12.88
C LEU A 569 27.54 33.01 12.79
N LYS A 570 28.85 32.82 12.61
CA LYS A 570 29.49 31.50 12.51
C LYS A 570 28.82 30.59 11.47
N SER A 571 28.33 31.17 10.38
CA SER A 571 27.53 30.49 9.35
C SER A 571 28.32 30.33 8.05
N GLN A 572 27.92 29.38 7.23
CA GLN A 572 28.45 29.17 5.88
C GLN A 572 27.34 29.44 4.87
N ILE A 573 27.58 30.33 3.91
CA ILE A 573 26.56 30.81 2.99
C ILE A 573 27.12 30.78 1.58
N TYR A 574 26.46 30.04 0.69
CA TYR A 574 26.78 29.96 -0.73
C TYR A 574 25.61 30.43 -1.57
N SER A 575 25.86 31.29 -2.56
CA SER A 575 24.91 31.56 -3.64
C SER A 575 25.63 31.47 -4.97
N SER A 576 25.02 30.83 -5.97
CA SER A 576 25.47 30.94 -7.36
C SER A 576 25.26 32.35 -7.95
N GLY A 577 24.46 33.19 -7.29
CA GLY A 577 24.28 34.59 -7.63
C GLY A 577 24.78 35.52 -6.52
N ASP A 578 23.92 36.42 -6.05
CA ASP A 578 24.30 37.47 -5.10
C ASP A 578 24.04 37.08 -3.63
N ILE A 579 24.86 37.59 -2.69
CA ILE A 579 24.55 37.55 -1.25
C ILE A 579 24.38 38.97 -0.72
N MET A 580 23.25 39.23 -0.08
CA MET A 580 22.90 40.53 0.48
C MET A 580 22.68 40.43 1.99
N ILE A 581 23.57 41.04 2.77
CA ILE A 581 23.38 41.22 4.21
C ILE A 581 22.90 42.64 4.47
N LYS A 582 21.58 42.77 4.72
CA LYS A 582 20.85 44.05 4.81
C LYS A 582 20.59 44.55 6.22
N GLY A 583 21.27 43.99 7.22
CA GLY A 583 21.09 44.33 8.63
C GLY A 583 22.43 44.58 9.33
N GLN A 584 22.62 43.95 10.49
CA GLN A 584 23.76 44.21 11.38
C GLN A 584 25.11 43.79 10.78
N GLY A 585 25.13 42.91 9.79
CA GLY A 585 26.35 42.43 9.13
C GLY A 585 26.64 40.96 9.39
N CYS A 586 27.91 40.57 9.35
CA CYS A 586 28.31 39.18 9.56
C CYS A 586 29.53 39.02 10.48
N TYR A 587 29.51 37.94 11.26
CA TYR A 587 30.51 37.66 12.28
C TYR A 587 31.05 36.25 12.10
N ASN A 588 32.37 36.11 11.95
CA ASN A 588 33.07 34.83 11.83
C ASN A 588 32.40 33.87 10.85
N SER A 589 31.88 34.39 9.75
CA SER A 589 31.08 33.64 8.78
C SER A 589 31.86 33.50 7.47
N LYS A 590 31.53 32.44 6.72
CA LYS A 590 32.10 32.20 5.40
C LYS A 590 31.02 32.42 4.35
N LEU A 591 31.21 33.40 3.48
CA LEU A 591 30.29 33.73 2.40
C LEU A 591 31.00 33.52 1.06
N HIS A 592 30.28 32.93 0.12
CA HIS A 592 30.74 32.74 -1.25
C HIS A 592 29.60 33.04 -2.22
N ALA A 593 29.81 34.02 -3.11
CA ALA A 593 28.86 34.41 -4.13
C ALA A 593 29.45 34.21 -5.53
N GLY A 594 28.69 33.61 -6.44
CA GLY A 594 29.06 33.52 -7.86
C GLY A 594 28.98 34.87 -8.59
N ARG A 595 28.41 35.90 -7.94
CA ARG A 595 28.35 37.26 -8.45
C ARG A 595 28.84 38.25 -7.39
N ASN A 596 27.93 38.94 -6.69
CA ASN A 596 28.29 40.02 -5.77
C ASN A 596 27.97 39.68 -4.31
N ILE A 597 28.76 40.21 -3.38
CA ILE A 597 28.41 40.28 -1.96
C ILE A 597 28.23 41.74 -1.55
N GLU A 598 27.05 42.06 -1.01
CA GLU A 598 26.76 43.38 -0.42
C GLU A 598 26.48 43.24 1.08
N VAL A 599 27.22 43.98 1.91
CA VAL A 599 27.01 44.02 3.37
C VAL A 599 26.85 45.47 3.81
N THR A 600 25.62 45.84 4.20
CA THR A 600 25.32 47.20 4.69
C THR A 600 25.70 47.40 6.16
N GLY A 601 25.94 46.30 6.88
CA GLY A 601 26.39 46.30 8.27
C GLY A 601 27.89 46.08 8.39
N VAL A 602 28.30 45.56 9.54
CA VAL A 602 29.72 45.34 9.85
C VAL A 602 30.18 43.92 9.49
N VAL A 603 31.39 43.79 8.96
CA VAL A 603 32.06 42.50 8.74
C VAL A 603 33.14 42.30 9.80
N ARG A 604 32.95 41.30 10.67
CA ARG A 604 33.83 41.00 11.81
C ARG A 604 34.30 39.55 11.78
N GLY A 605 35.50 39.35 11.27
CA GLY A 605 36.11 38.04 11.11
C GLY A 605 35.43 37.17 10.06
N GLY A 606 36.15 36.16 9.59
CA GLY A 606 35.67 35.24 8.55
C GLY A 606 36.21 35.54 7.16
N TYR A 607 35.54 34.98 6.16
CA TYR A 607 35.98 34.97 4.77
C TYR A 607 34.81 35.25 3.85
N LEU A 608 34.91 36.31 3.05
CA LEU A 608 33.92 36.68 2.04
C LEU A 608 34.60 36.59 0.68
N PHE A 609 33.99 35.88 -0.25
CA PHE A 609 34.46 35.83 -1.64
C PHE A 609 33.31 36.02 -2.62
N ALA A 610 33.53 36.84 -3.64
CA ALA A 610 32.56 37.12 -4.69
C ALA A 610 33.28 37.22 -6.03
N GLU A 611 32.82 36.52 -7.06
CA GLU A 611 33.46 36.53 -8.39
C GLU A 611 33.47 37.92 -9.03
N GLU A 612 32.35 38.63 -9.02
CA GLU A 612 32.21 39.96 -9.65
C GLU A 612 32.66 41.09 -8.70
N GLY A 613 32.24 41.05 -7.44
CA GLY A 613 32.63 42.12 -6.52
C GLY A 613 32.06 42.08 -5.11
N LEU A 614 32.72 42.85 -4.25
CA LEU A 614 32.40 43.02 -2.83
C LEU A 614 32.07 44.49 -2.55
N HIS A 615 30.95 44.74 -1.89
CA HIS A 615 30.49 46.07 -1.50
C HIS A 615 30.17 46.08 -0.01
N LEU A 616 31.07 46.67 0.79
CA LEU A 616 31.02 46.58 2.24
C LEU A 616 30.99 47.97 2.86
N PHE A 617 30.04 48.19 3.79
CA PHE A 617 30.04 49.40 4.59
C PHE A 617 31.26 49.44 5.53
N GLU A 618 31.54 48.34 6.23
CA GLU A 618 32.62 48.32 7.22
C GLU A 618 33.25 46.94 7.36
N ALA A 619 34.57 46.85 7.36
CA ALA A 619 35.32 45.59 7.50
C ALA A 619 36.50 45.69 8.48
N GLY A 620 36.64 44.68 9.35
CA GLY A 620 37.71 44.61 10.36
C GLY A 620 37.26 45.16 11.71
N LEU A 621 38.18 45.32 12.67
CA LEU A 621 37.89 45.88 14.00
C LEU A 621 38.90 46.99 14.34
N GLU A 622 38.41 48.08 14.92
CA GLU A 622 39.26 49.16 15.44
C GLU A 622 40.18 48.65 16.56
N GLY A 623 41.48 48.95 16.46
CA GLY A 623 42.50 48.41 17.37
C GLY A 623 43.01 47.00 16.99
N GLY A 624 42.54 46.46 15.85
CA GLY A 624 43.03 45.20 15.28
C GLY A 624 42.54 43.95 16.00
N GLY A 625 43.21 42.82 15.74
CA GLY A 625 42.97 41.55 16.44
C GLY A 625 41.81 40.70 15.91
N VAL A 626 41.09 41.17 14.88
CA VAL A 626 40.07 40.39 14.16
C VAL A 626 40.37 40.42 12.67
N SER A 627 41.00 39.37 12.15
CA SER A 627 41.31 39.25 10.73
C SER A 627 40.06 38.93 9.90
N VAL A 628 39.76 39.81 8.94
CA VAL A 628 38.76 39.61 7.90
C VAL A 628 39.49 39.32 6.58
N VAL A 629 39.02 38.34 5.81
CA VAL A 629 39.55 38.06 4.47
C VAL A 629 38.46 38.33 3.44
N LEU A 630 38.77 39.21 2.50
CA LEU A 630 37.88 39.66 1.43
C LEU A 630 38.52 39.28 0.09
N GLY A 631 37.85 38.47 -0.71
CA GLY A 631 38.39 37.93 -1.95
C GLY A 631 37.50 38.18 -3.16
N THR A 632 38.11 38.43 -4.31
CA THR A 632 37.42 38.50 -5.60
C THR A 632 38.30 37.94 -6.72
N SER A 633 37.73 37.73 -7.90
CA SER A 633 38.41 37.22 -9.09
C SER A 633 39.46 38.22 -9.62
N GLU A 634 40.19 37.85 -10.68
CA GLU A 634 41.15 38.76 -11.34
C GLU A 634 40.47 39.97 -12.00
N THR A 635 39.20 39.84 -12.40
CA THR A 635 38.41 40.90 -13.05
C THR A 635 37.48 41.62 -12.09
N GLY A 636 37.35 41.14 -10.86
CA GLY A 636 36.45 41.69 -9.85
C GLY A 636 36.99 42.91 -9.11
N GLU A 637 36.11 43.53 -8.33
CA GLU A 637 36.41 44.75 -7.57
C GLU A 637 35.92 44.64 -6.11
N VAL A 638 36.75 45.09 -5.16
CA VAL A 638 36.38 45.21 -3.75
C VAL A 638 36.21 46.68 -3.39
N LYS A 639 35.03 47.06 -2.88
CA LYS A 639 34.68 48.40 -2.38
C LYS A 639 34.36 48.35 -0.90
N ILE A 640 35.02 49.20 -0.12
CA ILE A 640 34.85 49.24 1.34
C ILE A 640 34.80 50.70 1.81
N ASP A 641 33.69 51.11 2.44
CA ASP A 641 33.58 52.49 2.91
C ASP A 641 34.54 52.77 4.09
N THR A 642 34.69 51.80 5.01
CA THR A 642 35.69 51.85 6.09
C THR A 642 36.34 50.47 6.29
N VAL A 643 37.66 50.41 6.17
CA VAL A 643 38.46 49.20 6.42
C VAL A 643 39.42 49.44 7.57
N TYR A 644 39.41 48.54 8.55
CA TYR A 644 40.33 48.57 9.69
C TYR A 644 41.58 47.72 9.44
N GLU A 645 42.58 47.94 10.28
CA GLU A 645 43.82 47.14 10.32
C GLU A 645 43.57 45.64 10.49
N ASP A 646 44.53 44.83 10.05
CA ASP A 646 44.49 43.37 9.97
C ASP A 646 43.48 42.79 8.96
N THR A 647 42.72 43.62 8.25
CA THR A 647 41.89 43.20 7.12
C THR A 647 42.77 42.82 5.93
N ILE A 648 42.45 41.71 5.27
CA ILE A 648 43.15 41.17 4.11
C ILE A 648 42.23 41.28 2.90
N VAL A 649 42.73 41.87 1.83
CA VAL A 649 42.08 41.87 0.51
C VAL A 649 42.88 40.99 -0.46
N LEU A 650 42.17 40.15 -1.19
CA LEU A 650 42.67 39.25 -2.23
C LEU A 650 41.95 39.60 -3.54
N VAL A 651 42.71 39.96 -4.58
CA VAL A 651 42.17 40.15 -5.93
C VAL A 651 42.97 39.24 -6.85
N GLY A 652 42.32 38.19 -7.35
CA GLY A 652 43.02 37.08 -7.99
C GLY A 652 44.10 36.48 -7.08
N THR A 653 45.35 36.49 -7.55
CA THR A 653 46.50 35.99 -6.77
C THR A 653 47.20 37.05 -5.92
N LYS A 654 46.82 38.32 -6.05
CA LYS A 654 47.45 39.44 -5.32
C LYS A 654 46.82 39.59 -3.95
N ARG A 655 47.65 39.89 -2.95
CA ARG A 655 47.25 40.03 -1.54
C ARG A 655 47.72 41.35 -0.98
N HIS A 656 46.81 42.05 -0.31
CA HIS A 656 47.11 43.23 0.50
C HIS A 656 46.59 43.06 1.93
N VAL A 657 47.32 43.61 2.90
CA VAL A 657 46.92 43.63 4.31
C VAL A 657 46.95 45.08 4.78
N PHE A 658 45.82 45.56 5.29
CA PHE A 658 45.71 46.92 5.82
C PHE A 658 46.42 47.00 7.17
N MET A 659 47.41 47.89 7.27
CA MET A 659 48.18 48.12 8.52
C MET A 659 47.60 49.25 9.37
N LYS A 660 46.60 49.97 8.86
CA LYS A 660 45.93 51.10 9.50
C LYS A 660 44.52 51.24 8.93
N THR A 661 43.66 51.93 9.65
CA THR A 661 42.31 52.30 9.17
C THR A 661 42.38 53.17 7.90
N MET A 662 41.54 52.85 6.92
CA MET A 662 41.34 53.60 5.68
C MET A 662 39.85 53.72 5.34
N HIS A 663 39.51 54.70 4.50
CA HIS A 663 38.13 55.00 4.10
C HIS A 663 38.02 55.10 2.57
N ASP A 664 36.82 54.83 2.04
CA ASP A 664 36.47 54.82 0.61
C ASP A 664 37.49 54.05 -0.24
N VAL A 665 37.78 52.82 0.20
CA VAL A 665 38.81 51.99 -0.41
C VAL A 665 38.24 51.19 -1.57
N ARG A 666 38.97 51.20 -2.68
CA ARG A 666 38.72 50.32 -3.81
C ARG A 666 39.96 49.50 -4.14
N ALA A 667 39.77 48.21 -4.38
CA ALA A 667 40.83 47.28 -4.76
C ALA A 667 40.44 46.50 -6.03
N ARG A 668 41.31 46.54 -7.04
CA ARG A 668 41.17 45.78 -8.30
C ARG A 668 42.55 45.59 -8.96
N LEU A 669 42.66 44.74 -9.96
CA LEU A 669 43.86 44.67 -10.80
C LEU A 669 43.82 45.72 -11.92
N ASP A 670 44.99 46.20 -12.34
CA ASP A 670 45.18 46.93 -13.60
C ASP A 670 45.38 45.99 -14.80
N GLU A 671 45.62 46.56 -15.98
CA GLU A 671 45.84 45.79 -17.21
C GLU A 671 47.13 44.95 -17.15
N GLU A 672 48.10 45.36 -16.32
CA GLU A 672 49.35 44.66 -16.06
C GLU A 672 49.22 43.58 -14.96
N GLY A 673 48.04 43.44 -14.34
CA GLY A 673 47.77 42.48 -13.28
C GLY A 673 48.35 42.88 -11.92
N GLU A 674 48.74 44.14 -11.73
CA GLU A 674 49.16 44.69 -10.44
C GLU A 674 47.96 45.22 -9.64
N LEU A 675 48.08 45.13 -8.31
CA LEU A 675 46.99 45.51 -7.41
C LEU A 675 46.93 47.03 -7.26
N LEU A 676 45.84 47.64 -7.76
CA LEU A 676 45.51 49.03 -7.52
C LEU A 676 44.67 49.17 -6.25
N LEU A 677 45.10 50.09 -5.38
CA LEU A 677 44.39 50.54 -4.19
C LEU A 677 44.20 52.05 -4.28
N PHE A 678 42.97 52.52 -4.29
CA PHE A 678 42.64 53.95 -4.39
C PHE A 678 41.48 54.33 -3.48
#